data_AF-A0A2S9KHW7-F1
#
_entry.id   AF-A0A2S9KHW7-F1
#
_cell.length_a   1.000
_cell.length_b   1.000
_cell.length_c   1.000
_cell.angle_alpha   90.00
_cell.angle_beta   90.00
_cell.angle_gamma   90.00
#
_symmetry.space_group_name_H-M   'P 1'
#
loop_
_entity.id
_entity.type
_entity.pdbx_description
1 polymer ?
#
loop_
_entity_poly.entity_id
_entity_poly.type
_entity_poly.pdbx_seq_one_letter_code
_entity_poly.pdbx_strand_id
1 'polypeptide(L)'
;MRSPAAGRSRALLTIVLAMTLLVGGVGWLQLQQWQAVERSLAINRSDISWNYHQFELEYLKLLNQLKNTLREGRRNDDMAELALRYQILASRFELLQQGDAGEQLRKQTELAPVVASLGRILAALDPYLGDDPLPFDANKLARMEPLLAGQLGKVRQLVLGSSVAQNHRTTEHLHVIREQLRTTTASSSMLALLVLGFAFMTLRQLRLAHQRNDELGTLHAEMSHRATHDAMTGLSNRDEFKRRLGLRLVSLRPQQAEDGVLFIDLDRFKMVNDACGHHAGDQLLREVGQLLSQSLNPDDTLARLGGDEFGVILHEHSQQQALRVAEQLCARLDGYRFVFSGQRFRIGASVGLVMLNGRWTSAGAVLQAADSARYVAKAMGSNRVHLYRESDCDIEAYRDQMHWMQRLDSALDQDQLRLYWQRIVPLREDQLARGIKGEVLLRLQEGEQLIGPQKLLQAAERFGMSSRVDCWVIGATLDWLEQHRSALDHVAELAINLSGQSVGDKAFHRFLINELERRHLPAGKLVFEITETAAIADIDASRTLIKTLQGLGVKVALDDFGSGMSSFGYLKNLPVDYLKIDSQFIRELAHDAYDQVAVQAICNVAKVTGKLTIAEGIEDATVEALLRDYAVDFGQGYHWHQPEPLAALLQADVAAEPARPRLGHQEPGSGRIRP
;
A
#
# COMPACT_ATOMS: atom_id res chain seq x y z
N MET A 1 -28.69 7.92 11.12
CA MET A 1 -27.51 7.13 11.54
C MET A 1 -27.01 7.66 12.89
N ARG A 2 -27.33 6.99 14.00
CA ARG A 2 -26.79 7.34 15.33
C ARG A 2 -25.46 6.60 15.51
N SER A 3 -24.39 7.33 15.87
CA SER A 3 -23.04 6.75 15.91
C SER A 3 -22.92 5.63 16.97
N PRO A 4 -22.21 4.53 16.67
CA PRO A 4 -22.00 3.42 17.61
C PRO A 4 -21.20 3.81 18.86
N ALA A 5 -20.56 4.99 18.87
CA ALA A 5 -19.86 5.53 20.04
C ALA A 5 -20.83 5.95 21.17
N ALA A 6 -22.02 6.46 20.83
CA ALA A 6 -23.01 6.90 21.83
C ALA A 6 -23.68 5.73 22.57
N GLY A 7 -23.73 4.54 21.97
CA GLY A 7 -24.24 3.33 22.62
C GLY A 7 -23.27 2.77 23.67
N ARG A 8 -21.96 2.85 23.40
CA ARG A 8 -20.91 2.33 24.29
C ARG A 8 -20.74 3.18 25.54
N SER A 9 -20.77 4.51 25.42
CA SER A 9 -20.68 5.42 26.56
C SER A 9 -21.92 5.36 27.46
N ARG A 10 -23.11 5.16 26.89
CA ARG A 10 -24.34 4.92 27.67
C ARG A 10 -24.27 3.61 28.46
N ALA A 11 -23.84 2.50 27.83
CA ALA A 11 -23.70 1.23 28.52
C ALA A 11 -22.70 1.28 29.69
N LEU A 12 -21.57 1.97 29.51
CA LEU A 12 -20.57 2.15 30.56
C LEU A 12 -21.09 2.99 31.73
N LEU A 13 -21.83 4.06 31.43
CA LEU A 13 -22.44 4.91 32.45
C LEU A 13 -23.52 4.15 33.25
N THR A 14 -24.36 3.36 32.58
CA THR A 14 -25.39 2.54 33.26
C THR A 14 -24.75 1.51 34.19
N ILE A 15 -23.65 0.91 33.77
CA ILE A 15 -22.87 -0.03 34.58
C ILE A 15 -22.30 0.65 35.83
N VAL A 16 -21.65 1.80 35.69
CA VAL A 16 -21.06 2.53 36.83
C VAL A 16 -22.14 2.97 37.80
N LEU A 17 -23.27 3.48 37.30
CA LEU A 17 -24.39 3.90 38.15
C LEU A 17 -24.99 2.71 38.92
N ALA A 18 -25.16 1.56 38.26
CA ALA A 18 -25.65 0.34 38.90
C ALA A 18 -24.70 -0.15 40.00
N MET A 19 -23.38 -0.10 39.77
CA MET A 19 -22.38 -0.47 40.78
C MET A 19 -22.42 0.47 41.98
N THR A 20 -22.49 1.79 41.77
CA THR A 20 -22.54 2.77 42.87
C THR A 20 -23.79 2.59 43.72
N LEU A 21 -24.95 2.34 43.10
CA LEU A 21 -26.20 2.07 43.81
C LEU A 21 -26.14 0.76 44.61
N LEU A 22 -25.52 -0.29 44.06
CA LEU A 22 -25.33 -1.58 44.74
C LEU A 22 -24.43 -1.42 45.97
N VAL A 23 -23.29 -0.74 45.83
CA VAL A 23 -22.35 -0.50 46.95
C VAL A 23 -23.00 0.39 48.02
N GLY A 24 -23.70 1.45 47.62
CA GLY A 24 -24.43 2.33 48.54
C GLY A 24 -25.55 1.60 49.31
N GLY A 25 -26.31 0.76 48.62
CA GLY A 25 -27.37 -0.05 49.25
C GLY A 25 -26.85 -1.03 50.30
N VAL A 26 -25.70 -1.65 50.04
CA VAL A 26 -25.03 -2.56 50.99
C VAL A 26 -24.55 -1.81 52.23
N GLY A 27 -23.91 -0.66 52.05
CA GLY A 27 -23.45 0.16 53.17
C GLY A 27 -24.60 0.61 54.06
N TRP A 28 -25.73 1.00 53.46
CA TRP A 28 -26.93 1.37 54.20
C TRP A 28 -27.54 0.21 54.99
N LEU A 29 -27.62 -0.98 54.39
CA LEU A 29 -28.14 -2.18 55.06
C LEU A 29 -27.26 -2.59 56.26
N GLN A 30 -25.93 -2.53 56.09
CA GLN A 30 -24.98 -2.81 57.15
C GLN A 30 -25.10 -1.79 58.30
N LEU A 31 -25.28 -0.51 57.99
CA LEU A 31 -25.43 0.54 59.00
C LEU A 31 -26.69 0.36 59.84
N GLN A 32 -27.84 0.07 59.22
CA GLN A 32 -29.08 -0.19 59.95
C GLN A 32 -28.96 -1.39 60.91
N GLN A 33 -28.25 -2.43 60.48
CA GLN A 33 -28.06 -3.64 61.28
C GLN A 33 -27.07 -3.42 62.44
N TRP A 34 -26.00 -2.65 62.21
CA TRP A 34 -25.07 -2.27 63.27
C TRP A 34 -25.77 -1.49 64.39
N GLN A 35 -26.64 -0.56 64.02
CA GLN A 35 -27.49 0.16 64.98
C GLN A 35 -28.43 -0.77 65.77
N ALA A 36 -28.90 -1.87 65.17
CA ALA A 36 -29.73 -2.85 65.87
C ALA A 36 -28.93 -3.65 66.92
N VAL A 37 -27.67 -3.99 66.61
CA VAL A 37 -26.75 -4.64 67.55
C VAL A 37 -26.37 -3.70 68.70
N GLU A 38 -26.11 -2.42 68.43
CA GLU A 38 -25.85 -1.44 69.50
C GLU A 38 -27.04 -1.30 70.46
N ARG A 39 -28.27 -1.26 69.94
CA ARG A 39 -29.48 -1.21 70.77
C ARG A 39 -29.65 -2.46 71.64
N SER A 40 -29.32 -3.65 71.13
CA SER A 40 -29.44 -4.89 71.92
C SER A 40 -28.36 -5.00 73.00
N LEU A 41 -27.15 -4.50 72.74
CA LEU A 41 -26.08 -4.43 73.74
C LEU A 41 -26.38 -3.41 74.86
N ALA A 42 -27.06 -2.30 74.56
CA ALA A 42 -27.41 -1.29 75.55
C ALA A 42 -28.39 -1.78 76.64
N ILE A 43 -29.25 -2.76 76.32
CA ILE A 43 -30.27 -3.30 77.23
C ILE A 43 -29.65 -4.18 78.35
N ASN A 44 -28.39 -4.62 78.21
CA ASN A 44 -27.79 -5.61 79.13
C ASN A 44 -27.04 -5.02 80.34
N ARG A 45 -27.09 -3.69 80.58
CA ARG A 45 -26.50 -3.06 81.77
C ARG A 45 -27.41 -3.16 83.01
N SER A 46 -27.48 -4.38 83.55
CA SER A 46 -27.23 -4.70 84.96
C SER A 46 -27.98 -4.00 86.13
N ASP A 47 -29.29 -3.76 86.08
CA ASP A 47 -30.02 -3.37 87.30
C ASP A 47 -30.67 -4.54 88.04
N ILE A 48 -31.09 -5.60 87.34
CA ILE A 48 -31.94 -6.65 87.95
C ILE A 48 -31.16 -7.53 88.94
N SER A 49 -30.19 -8.35 88.50
CA SER A 49 -29.44 -9.24 89.43
C SER A 49 -28.73 -8.47 90.56
N TRP A 50 -28.25 -7.25 90.28
CA TRP A 50 -27.60 -6.40 91.27
C TRP A 50 -28.55 -6.00 92.41
N ASN A 51 -29.79 -5.57 92.10
CA ASN A 51 -30.78 -5.21 93.12
C ASN A 51 -31.14 -6.38 94.04
N TYR A 52 -31.26 -7.60 93.50
CA TYR A 52 -31.53 -8.81 94.27
C TYR A 52 -30.35 -9.17 95.20
N HIS A 53 -29.11 -9.03 94.71
CA HIS A 53 -27.92 -9.28 95.53
C HIS A 53 -27.75 -8.26 96.65
N GLN A 54 -28.00 -6.97 96.38
CA GLN A 54 -27.97 -5.93 97.40
C GLN A 54 -29.02 -6.17 98.49
N PHE A 55 -30.22 -6.62 98.12
CA PHE A 55 -31.25 -7.00 99.09
C PHE A 55 -30.80 -8.16 99.98
N GLU A 56 -30.19 -9.21 99.43
CA GLU A 56 -29.65 -10.32 100.23
C GLU A 56 -28.60 -9.84 101.24
N LEU A 57 -27.71 -8.94 100.83
CA LEU A 57 -26.67 -8.39 101.71
C LEU A 57 -27.27 -7.60 102.86
N GLU A 58 -28.24 -6.72 102.61
CA GLU A 58 -28.91 -5.96 103.68
C GLU A 58 -29.76 -6.87 104.57
N TYR A 59 -30.35 -7.94 104.01
CA TYR A 59 -31.10 -8.94 104.76
C TYR A 59 -30.20 -9.65 105.79
N LEU A 60 -29.00 -10.07 105.36
CA LEU A 60 -27.99 -10.68 106.23
C LEU A 60 -27.50 -9.72 107.33
N LYS A 61 -27.26 -8.45 106.98
CA LYS A 61 -26.84 -7.42 107.94
C LYS A 61 -27.91 -7.21 109.03
N LEU A 62 -29.18 -7.11 108.64
CA LEU A 62 -30.28 -6.99 109.60
C LEU A 62 -30.36 -8.20 110.53
N LEU A 63 -30.30 -9.43 109.97
CA LEU A 63 -30.35 -10.65 110.76
C LEU A 63 -29.21 -10.72 111.79
N ASN A 64 -28.00 -10.36 111.38
CA ASN A 64 -26.84 -10.40 112.26
C ASN A 64 -26.93 -9.32 113.35
N GLN A 65 -27.37 -8.11 113.00
CA GLN A 65 -27.58 -7.05 113.98
C GLN A 65 -28.64 -7.47 115.00
N LEU A 66 -29.76 -8.04 114.56
CA LEU A 66 -30.83 -8.52 115.45
C LEU A 66 -30.30 -9.54 116.46
N LYS A 67 -29.46 -10.49 116.03
CA LYS A 67 -28.82 -11.48 116.91
C LYS A 67 -27.91 -10.83 117.95
N ASN A 68 -27.11 -9.85 117.54
CA ASN A 68 -26.21 -9.14 118.44
C ASN A 68 -27.01 -8.37 119.51
N THR A 69 -28.03 -7.61 119.09
CA THR A 69 -28.88 -6.84 120.01
C THR A 69 -29.61 -7.75 121.02
N LEU A 70 -30.05 -8.94 120.60
CA LEU A 70 -30.67 -9.93 121.50
C LEU A 70 -29.68 -10.55 122.49
N ARG A 71 -28.39 -10.68 122.13
CA ARG A 71 -27.35 -11.30 122.95
C ARG A 71 -26.78 -10.34 124.00
N GLU A 72 -26.59 -9.08 123.64
CA GLU A 72 -25.91 -8.09 124.50
C GLU A 72 -26.84 -7.41 125.51
N GLY A 73 -28.16 -7.51 125.33
CA GLY A 73 -29.17 -6.91 126.22
C GLY A 73 -29.24 -5.39 126.04
N ARG A 74 -30.47 -4.85 125.93
CA ARG A 74 -30.81 -3.47 125.51
C ARG A 74 -29.77 -2.38 125.84
N ARG A 75 -28.86 -2.09 124.90
CA ARG A 75 -28.08 -0.84 124.82
C ARG A 75 -28.71 0.06 123.76
N ASN A 76 -28.81 1.37 124.03
CA ASN A 76 -29.50 2.31 123.14
C ASN A 76 -28.85 2.40 121.74
N ASP A 77 -27.52 2.30 121.67
CA ASP A 77 -26.79 2.41 120.39
C ASP A 77 -27.10 1.24 119.45
N ASP A 78 -27.19 0.01 119.97
CA ASP A 78 -27.47 -1.19 119.17
C ASP A 78 -28.89 -1.20 118.58
N MET A 79 -29.85 -0.59 119.30
CA MET A 79 -31.23 -0.47 118.85
C MET A 79 -31.38 0.57 117.73
N ALA A 80 -30.64 1.68 117.80
CA ALA A 80 -30.63 2.68 116.74
C ALA A 80 -30.04 2.10 115.45
N GLU A 81 -28.95 1.32 115.55
CA GLU A 81 -28.40 0.63 114.38
C GLU A 81 -29.35 -0.44 113.83
N LEU A 82 -30.02 -1.21 114.71
CA LEU A 82 -30.97 -2.23 114.29
C LEU A 82 -32.17 -1.63 113.52
N ALA A 83 -32.72 -0.52 114.00
CA ALA A 83 -33.79 0.22 113.33
C ALA A 83 -33.34 0.76 111.95
N LEU A 84 -32.14 1.33 111.88
CA LEU A 84 -31.56 1.81 110.62
C LEU A 84 -31.42 0.68 109.58
N ARG A 85 -30.92 -0.50 110.01
CA ARG A 85 -30.80 -1.67 109.13
C ARG A 85 -32.16 -2.15 108.62
N TYR A 86 -33.19 -2.10 109.46
CA TYR A 86 -34.54 -2.46 109.07
C TYR A 86 -35.08 -1.48 108.02
N GLN A 87 -34.95 -0.16 108.24
CA GLN A 87 -35.37 0.87 107.28
C GLN A 87 -34.68 0.71 105.91
N ILE A 88 -33.36 0.44 105.90
CA ILE A 88 -32.63 0.18 104.66
C ILE A 88 -33.17 -1.06 103.95
N LEU A 89 -33.40 -2.15 104.68
CA LEU A 89 -33.93 -3.38 104.10
C LEU A 89 -35.36 -3.21 103.57
N ALA A 90 -36.22 -2.50 104.29
CA ALA A 90 -37.60 -2.20 103.89
C ALA A 90 -37.62 -1.38 102.59
N SER A 91 -36.80 -0.32 102.50
CA SER A 91 -36.64 0.46 101.28
C SER A 91 -36.12 -0.39 100.10
N ARG A 92 -35.15 -1.28 100.34
CA ARG A 92 -34.65 -2.21 99.31
C ARG A 92 -35.71 -3.23 98.89
N PHE A 93 -36.55 -3.68 99.82
CA PHE A 93 -37.65 -4.59 99.54
C PHE A 93 -38.74 -3.94 98.67
N GLU A 94 -39.01 -2.64 98.85
CA GLU A 94 -39.89 -1.87 97.99
C GLU A 94 -39.30 -1.70 96.58
N LEU A 95 -38.01 -1.37 96.48
CA LEU A 95 -37.32 -1.25 95.20
C LEU A 95 -37.32 -2.56 94.41
N LEU A 96 -37.23 -3.72 95.08
CA LEU A 96 -37.36 -5.04 94.44
C LEU A 96 -38.73 -5.29 93.80
N GLN A 97 -39.78 -4.63 94.30
CA GLN A 97 -41.14 -4.78 93.79
C GLN A 97 -41.50 -3.76 92.71
N GLN A 98 -40.59 -2.82 92.43
CA GLN A 98 -40.75 -1.75 91.46
C GLN A 98 -39.82 -1.94 90.25
N GLY A 99 -40.09 -1.23 89.15
CA GLY A 99 -39.30 -1.28 87.91
C GLY A 99 -39.20 -2.67 87.27
N ASP A 100 -38.13 -2.88 86.49
CA ASP A 100 -37.86 -4.13 85.78
C ASP A 100 -37.68 -5.33 86.72
N ALA A 101 -37.14 -5.09 87.92
CA ALA A 101 -37.00 -6.10 88.96
C ALA A 101 -38.36 -6.63 89.46
N GLY A 102 -39.33 -5.74 89.65
CA GLY A 102 -40.69 -6.09 90.04
C GLY A 102 -41.48 -6.76 88.92
N GLU A 103 -41.32 -6.33 87.66
CA GLU A 103 -41.97 -7.00 86.53
C GLU A 103 -41.47 -8.43 86.36
N GLN A 104 -40.18 -8.66 86.55
CA GLN A 104 -39.58 -10.00 86.53
C GLN A 104 -40.11 -10.90 87.65
N LEU A 105 -40.26 -10.34 88.85
CA LEU A 105 -40.81 -11.03 90.02
C LEU A 105 -42.24 -11.52 89.76
N ARG A 106 -43.07 -10.71 89.07
CA ARG A 106 -44.44 -11.08 88.67
C ARG A 106 -44.46 -12.21 87.64
N LYS A 107 -43.46 -12.28 86.76
CA LYS A 107 -43.33 -13.35 85.74
C LYS A 107 -42.87 -14.68 86.34
N GLN A 108 -42.25 -14.68 87.53
CA GLN A 108 -41.78 -15.88 88.22
C GLN A 108 -42.75 -16.29 89.33
N THR A 109 -43.82 -16.98 88.95
CA THR A 109 -44.94 -17.37 89.84
C THR A 109 -44.50 -18.16 91.08
N GLU A 110 -43.39 -18.89 90.99
CA GLU A 110 -42.83 -19.69 92.09
C GLU A 110 -42.20 -18.85 93.21
N LEU A 111 -41.81 -17.60 92.94
CA LEU A 111 -41.16 -16.71 93.91
C LEU A 111 -42.12 -15.72 94.59
N ALA A 112 -43.33 -15.54 94.05
CA ALA A 112 -44.37 -14.71 94.65
C ALA A 112 -44.71 -15.08 96.12
N PRO A 113 -44.77 -16.36 96.52
CA PRO A 113 -45.01 -16.74 97.93
C PRO A 113 -43.86 -16.34 98.85
N VAL A 114 -42.61 -16.34 98.35
CA VAL A 114 -41.42 -15.94 99.12
C VAL A 114 -41.47 -14.45 99.44
N VAL A 115 -41.77 -13.65 98.43
CA VAL A 115 -41.91 -12.19 98.57
C VAL A 115 -43.06 -11.85 99.52
N ALA A 116 -44.22 -12.47 99.36
CA ALA A 116 -45.35 -12.28 100.27
C ALA A 116 -45.04 -12.72 101.71
N SER A 117 -44.22 -13.76 101.90
CA SER A 117 -43.75 -14.18 103.22
C SER A 117 -42.79 -13.17 103.84
N LEU A 118 -41.84 -12.64 103.07
CA LEU A 118 -40.88 -11.63 103.53
C LEU A 118 -41.59 -10.32 103.88
N GLY A 119 -42.53 -9.87 103.06
CA GLY A 119 -43.33 -8.67 103.32
C GLY A 119 -44.13 -8.78 104.63
N ARG A 120 -44.73 -9.94 104.91
CA ARG A 120 -45.42 -10.18 106.18
C ARG A 120 -44.49 -10.13 107.40
N ILE A 121 -43.27 -10.63 107.27
CA ILE A 121 -42.29 -10.61 108.37
C ILE A 121 -41.77 -9.20 108.59
N LEU A 122 -41.46 -8.45 107.53
CA LEU A 122 -41.04 -7.05 107.63
C LEU A 122 -42.14 -6.18 108.25
N ALA A 123 -43.38 -6.32 107.79
CA ALA A 123 -44.53 -5.62 108.36
C ALA A 123 -44.76 -5.94 109.86
N ALA A 124 -44.37 -7.13 110.32
CA ALA A 124 -44.44 -7.48 111.74
C ALA A 124 -43.31 -6.85 112.57
N LEU A 125 -42.17 -6.49 111.96
CA LEU A 125 -41.05 -5.81 112.61
C LEU A 125 -41.28 -4.30 112.71
N ASP A 126 -42.03 -3.75 111.76
CA ASP A 126 -42.31 -2.32 111.60
C ASP A 126 -42.72 -1.61 112.91
N PRO A 127 -43.64 -2.15 113.75
CA PRO A 127 -44.05 -1.46 114.98
C PRO A 127 -42.94 -1.33 116.04
N TYR A 128 -41.84 -2.08 115.91
CA TYR A 128 -40.73 -2.09 116.86
C TYR A 128 -39.47 -1.41 116.34
N LEU A 129 -39.31 -1.34 115.02
CA LEU A 129 -38.09 -0.88 114.35
C LEU A 129 -38.34 0.20 113.28
N GLY A 130 -39.59 0.57 113.05
CA GLY A 130 -40.00 1.64 112.14
C GLY A 130 -39.87 3.03 112.78
N ASP A 131 -40.52 4.01 112.16
CA ASP A 131 -40.28 5.43 112.46
C ASP A 131 -40.77 5.88 113.85
N ASP A 132 -41.71 5.17 114.47
CA ASP A 132 -42.21 5.42 115.84
C ASP A 132 -42.29 4.10 116.64
N PRO A 133 -41.17 3.64 117.22
CA PRO A 133 -41.09 2.29 117.77
C PRO A 133 -41.78 2.15 119.13
N LEU A 134 -42.59 1.10 119.27
CA LEU A 134 -43.15 0.66 120.55
C LEU A 134 -42.03 0.34 121.57
N PRO A 135 -42.33 0.38 122.89
CA PRO A 135 -41.36 0.04 123.92
C PRO A 135 -40.73 -1.35 123.68
N PHE A 136 -39.40 -1.42 123.78
CA PHE A 136 -38.63 -2.64 123.49
C PHE A 136 -39.14 -3.87 124.25
N ASP A 137 -39.50 -4.91 123.49
CA ASP A 137 -39.91 -6.23 124.00
C ASP A 137 -38.97 -7.31 123.47
N ALA A 138 -37.98 -7.69 124.30
CA ALA A 138 -36.98 -8.69 123.97
C ALA A 138 -37.61 -10.05 123.61
N ASN A 139 -38.72 -10.43 124.25
CA ASN A 139 -39.34 -11.73 124.04
C ASN A 139 -40.01 -11.82 122.67
N LYS A 140 -40.59 -10.72 122.18
CA LYS A 140 -41.18 -10.69 120.84
C LYS A 140 -40.13 -10.63 119.75
N LEU A 141 -39.11 -9.78 119.89
CA LEU A 141 -37.99 -9.74 118.92
C LEU A 141 -37.23 -11.08 118.88
N ALA A 142 -37.03 -11.75 120.02
CA ALA A 142 -36.44 -13.09 120.08
C ALA A 142 -37.29 -14.17 119.37
N ARG A 143 -38.62 -14.01 119.32
CA ARG A 143 -39.49 -14.92 118.54
C ARG A 143 -39.43 -14.66 117.03
N MET A 144 -39.01 -13.48 116.62
CA MET A 144 -38.95 -13.07 115.21
C MET A 144 -37.61 -13.41 114.56
N GLU A 145 -36.51 -13.44 115.33
CA GLU A 145 -35.19 -13.87 114.86
C GLU A 145 -35.21 -15.22 114.13
N PRO A 146 -35.77 -16.31 114.68
CA PRO A 146 -35.79 -17.60 113.99
C PRO A 146 -36.70 -17.60 112.75
N LEU A 147 -37.72 -16.74 112.70
CA LEU A 147 -38.59 -16.58 111.53
C LEU A 147 -37.87 -15.89 110.37
N LEU A 148 -37.06 -14.86 110.65
CA LEU A 148 -36.18 -14.24 109.67
C LEU A 148 -35.08 -15.22 109.22
N ALA A 149 -34.40 -15.88 110.17
CA ALA A 149 -33.36 -16.85 109.85
C ALA A 149 -33.88 -17.96 108.94
N GLY A 150 -35.12 -18.42 109.17
CA GLY A 150 -35.79 -19.44 108.37
C GLY A 150 -36.12 -19.03 106.92
N GLN A 151 -36.12 -17.73 106.57
CA GLN A 151 -36.35 -17.30 105.19
C GLN A 151 -35.05 -17.11 104.38
N LEU A 152 -33.87 -17.15 105.01
CA LEU A 152 -32.60 -16.86 104.32
C LEU A 152 -32.36 -17.75 103.10
N GLY A 153 -32.69 -19.04 103.17
CA GLY A 153 -32.56 -19.96 102.03
C GLY A 153 -33.43 -19.56 100.84
N LYS A 154 -34.60 -18.98 101.09
CA LYS A 154 -35.53 -18.52 100.05
C LYS A 154 -35.10 -17.17 99.46
N VAL A 155 -34.52 -16.28 100.26
CA VAL A 155 -33.88 -15.05 99.76
C VAL A 155 -32.73 -15.39 98.80
N ARG A 156 -31.91 -16.39 99.14
CA ARG A 156 -30.85 -16.90 98.24
C ARG A 156 -31.38 -17.49 96.94
N GLN A 157 -32.49 -18.24 96.99
CA GLN A 157 -33.16 -18.75 95.78
C GLN A 157 -33.65 -17.61 94.88
N LEU A 158 -34.09 -16.49 95.46
CA LEU A 158 -34.47 -15.28 94.73
C LEU A 158 -33.29 -14.71 93.90
N VAL A 159 -32.09 -14.66 94.48
CA VAL A 159 -30.87 -14.17 93.82
C VAL A 159 -30.37 -15.15 92.76
N LEU A 160 -30.42 -16.45 93.04
CA LEU A 160 -30.02 -17.48 92.07
C LEU A 160 -30.98 -17.54 90.86
N GLY A 161 -32.29 -17.48 91.12
CA GLY A 161 -33.32 -17.48 90.06
C GLY A 161 -33.24 -16.26 89.13
N SER A 162 -32.96 -15.07 89.68
CA SER A 162 -32.76 -13.86 88.88
C SER A 162 -31.48 -13.93 88.03
N SER A 163 -30.40 -14.47 88.59
CA SER A 163 -29.12 -14.65 87.88
C SER A 163 -29.21 -15.67 86.74
N VAL A 164 -29.91 -16.79 86.93
CA VAL A 164 -30.17 -17.79 85.89
C VAL A 164 -31.04 -17.22 84.77
N ALA A 165 -32.10 -16.48 85.10
CA ALA A 165 -32.96 -15.83 84.10
C ALA A 165 -32.19 -14.78 83.27
N GLN A 166 -31.31 -14.00 83.89
CA GLN A 166 -30.47 -13.03 83.19
C GLN A 166 -29.44 -13.71 82.27
N ASN A 167 -28.81 -14.79 82.73
CA ASN A 167 -27.89 -15.57 81.91
C ASN A 167 -28.60 -16.20 80.70
N HIS A 168 -29.77 -16.81 80.89
CA HIS A 168 -30.53 -17.43 79.81
C HIS A 168 -30.88 -16.42 78.70
N ARG A 169 -31.39 -15.24 79.06
CA ARG A 169 -31.65 -14.15 78.10
C ARG A 169 -30.39 -13.71 77.36
N THR A 170 -29.27 -13.60 78.07
CA THR A 170 -28.00 -13.20 77.45
C THR A 170 -27.55 -14.21 76.41
N THR A 171 -27.70 -15.52 76.68
CA THR A 171 -27.42 -16.57 75.69
C THR A 171 -28.34 -16.52 74.48
N GLU A 172 -29.66 -16.32 74.66
CA GLU A 172 -30.60 -16.19 73.53
C GLU A 172 -30.22 -15.01 72.63
N HIS A 173 -29.90 -13.85 73.23
CA HIS A 173 -29.46 -12.68 72.48
C HIS A 173 -28.14 -12.92 71.73
N LEU A 174 -27.17 -13.58 72.36
CA LEU A 174 -25.90 -13.93 71.71
C LEU A 174 -26.09 -14.88 70.53
N HIS A 175 -27.03 -15.83 70.63
CA HIS A 175 -27.36 -16.73 69.52
C HIS A 175 -27.96 -15.98 68.33
N VAL A 176 -28.90 -15.07 68.57
CA VAL A 176 -29.48 -14.23 67.51
C VAL A 176 -28.42 -13.36 66.85
N ILE A 177 -27.58 -12.69 67.65
CA ILE A 177 -26.48 -11.86 67.15
C ILE A 177 -25.51 -12.70 66.29
N ARG A 178 -25.13 -13.90 66.76
CA ARG A 178 -24.21 -14.80 66.04
C ARG A 178 -24.76 -15.24 64.69
N GLU A 179 -26.02 -15.65 64.63
CA GLU A 179 -26.64 -16.11 63.38
C GLU A 179 -26.80 -14.95 62.38
N GLN A 180 -27.12 -13.76 62.89
CA GLN A 180 -27.22 -12.54 62.09
C GLN A 180 -25.85 -12.11 61.54
N LEU A 181 -24.77 -12.19 62.35
CA LEU A 181 -23.39 -11.95 61.88
C LEU A 181 -22.95 -12.96 60.81
N ARG A 182 -23.29 -14.24 60.96
CA ARG A 182 -22.90 -15.29 60.02
C ARG A 182 -23.58 -15.12 58.66
N THR A 183 -24.88 -14.85 58.65
CA THR A 183 -25.64 -14.64 57.41
C THR A 183 -25.21 -13.35 56.70
N THR A 184 -24.91 -12.28 57.44
CA THR A 184 -24.43 -11.01 56.88
C THR A 184 -23.01 -11.10 56.31
N THR A 185 -22.09 -11.78 56.99
CA THR A 185 -20.71 -11.96 56.48
C THR A 185 -20.69 -12.80 55.21
N ALA A 186 -21.51 -13.85 55.13
CA ALA A 186 -21.62 -14.67 53.92
C ALA A 186 -22.21 -13.91 52.72
N SER A 187 -23.32 -13.18 52.93
CA SER A 187 -24.01 -12.46 51.86
C SER A 187 -23.21 -11.24 51.36
N SER A 188 -22.56 -10.49 52.25
CA SER A 188 -21.66 -9.39 51.85
C SER A 188 -20.42 -9.87 51.09
N SER A 189 -19.83 -11.00 51.50
CA SER A 189 -18.68 -11.59 50.81
C SER A 189 -19.02 -12.08 49.40
N MET A 190 -20.17 -12.72 49.24
CA MET A 190 -20.64 -13.20 47.92
C MET A 190 -20.87 -12.04 46.94
N LEU A 191 -21.45 -10.94 47.42
CA LEU A 191 -21.69 -9.76 46.59
C LEU A 191 -20.36 -9.05 46.22
N ALA A 192 -19.40 -8.97 47.15
CA ALA A 192 -18.08 -8.41 46.87
C ALA A 192 -17.35 -9.18 45.75
N LEU A 193 -17.45 -10.51 45.75
CA LEU A 193 -16.90 -11.35 44.69
C LEU A 193 -17.56 -11.09 43.32
N LEU A 194 -18.89 -10.89 43.29
CA LEU A 194 -19.60 -10.53 42.06
C LEU A 194 -19.16 -9.17 41.50
N VAL A 195 -19.00 -8.16 42.38
CA VAL A 195 -18.52 -6.82 41.99
C VAL A 195 -17.10 -6.90 41.44
N LEU A 196 -16.20 -7.65 42.09
CA LEU A 196 -14.82 -7.87 41.63
C LEU A 196 -14.77 -8.60 40.29
N GLY A 197 -15.55 -9.67 40.11
CA GLY A 197 -15.63 -10.42 38.86
C GLY A 197 -16.14 -9.57 37.71
N PHE A 198 -17.14 -8.74 37.95
CA PHE A 198 -17.68 -7.82 36.95
C PHE A 198 -16.67 -6.71 36.59
N ALA A 199 -16.00 -6.11 37.59
CA ALA A 199 -14.92 -5.14 37.36
C ALA A 199 -13.75 -5.72 36.56
N PHE A 200 -13.38 -6.99 36.82
CA PHE A 200 -12.36 -7.67 36.03
C PHE A 200 -12.79 -7.88 34.58
N MET A 201 -14.05 -8.28 34.34
CA MET A 201 -14.60 -8.42 32.99
C MET A 201 -14.64 -7.08 32.23
N THR A 202 -15.05 -5.99 32.87
CA THR A 202 -15.09 -4.67 32.23
C THR A 202 -13.69 -4.15 31.90
N LEU A 203 -12.73 -4.30 32.80
CA LEU A 203 -11.33 -3.96 32.56
C LEU A 203 -10.73 -4.81 31.42
N ARG A 204 -11.03 -6.11 31.36
CA ARG A 204 -10.59 -6.99 30.27
C ARG A 204 -11.19 -6.56 28.92
N GLN A 205 -12.48 -6.23 28.88
CA GLN A 205 -13.14 -5.72 27.68
C GLN A 205 -12.54 -4.39 27.20
N LEU A 206 -12.24 -3.46 28.12
CA LEU A 206 -11.58 -2.20 27.81
C LEU A 206 -10.18 -2.42 27.20
N ARG A 207 -9.37 -3.32 27.77
CA ARG A 207 -8.03 -3.64 27.23
C ARG A 207 -8.10 -4.23 25.81
N LEU A 208 -9.00 -5.18 25.58
CA LEU A 208 -9.20 -5.78 24.25
C LEU A 208 -9.70 -4.76 23.22
N ALA A 209 -10.55 -3.82 23.64
CA ALA A 209 -11.03 -2.75 22.78
C ALA A 209 -9.93 -1.76 22.38
N HIS A 210 -9.01 -1.43 23.29
CA HIS A 210 -7.84 -0.60 22.99
C HIS A 210 -6.90 -1.31 22.00
N GLN A 211 -6.55 -2.57 22.24
CA GLN A 211 -5.68 -3.33 21.32
C GLN A 211 -6.26 -3.42 19.91
N ARG A 212 -7.57 -3.67 19.75
CA ARG A 212 -8.22 -3.69 18.44
C ARG A 212 -8.18 -2.34 17.71
N ASN A 213 -8.31 -1.23 18.44
CA ASN A 213 -8.25 0.09 17.83
C ASN A 213 -6.83 0.43 17.35
N ASP A 214 -5.81 0.02 18.11
CA ASP A 214 -4.41 0.25 17.73
C ASP A 214 -4.01 -0.61 16.52
N GLU A 215 -4.45 -1.88 16.48
CA GLU A 215 -4.27 -2.77 15.32
C GLU A 215 -5.00 -2.25 14.07
N LEU A 216 -6.26 -1.78 14.22
CA LEU A 216 -6.99 -1.15 13.11
C LEU A 216 -6.33 0.16 12.65
N GLY A 217 -5.74 0.93 13.55
CA GLY A 217 -5.02 2.17 13.23
C GLY A 217 -3.75 1.90 12.43
N THR A 218 -2.95 0.91 12.87
CA THR A 218 -1.71 0.50 12.18
C THR A 218 -2.00 -0.14 10.83
N LEU A 219 -2.99 -1.03 10.73
CA LEU A 219 -3.41 -1.62 9.45
C LEU A 219 -3.97 -0.57 8.48
N HIS A 220 -4.76 0.40 8.95
CA HIS A 220 -5.20 1.50 8.10
C HIS A 220 -4.05 2.39 7.65
N ALA A 221 -3.07 2.67 8.52
CA ALA A 221 -1.88 3.43 8.16
C ALA A 221 -1.04 2.69 7.13
N GLU A 222 -0.81 1.38 7.30
CA GLU A 222 -0.08 0.55 6.33
C GLU A 222 -0.82 0.42 4.99
N MET A 223 -2.14 0.22 5.02
CA MET A 223 -2.97 0.19 3.81
C MET A 223 -2.97 1.54 3.08
N SER A 224 -3.10 2.64 3.83
CA SER A 224 -3.07 3.98 3.26
C SER A 224 -1.68 4.31 2.69
N HIS A 225 -0.61 3.90 3.37
CA HIS A 225 0.76 4.06 2.90
C HIS A 225 1.01 3.23 1.63
N ARG A 226 0.61 1.96 1.58
CA ARG A 226 0.72 1.12 0.36
C ARG A 226 -0.15 1.60 -0.79
N ALA A 227 -1.30 2.20 -0.51
CA ALA A 227 -2.16 2.79 -1.54
C ALA A 227 -1.53 4.03 -2.19
N THR A 228 -0.60 4.70 -1.51
CA THR A 228 -0.04 5.98 -1.95
C THR A 228 1.46 5.96 -2.27
N HIS A 229 2.20 4.93 -1.83
CA HIS A 229 3.65 4.83 -1.99
C HIS A 229 4.08 3.56 -2.72
N ASP A 230 5.20 3.65 -3.44
CA ASP A 230 5.89 2.53 -4.07
C ASP A 230 6.66 1.72 -3.02
N ALA A 231 6.39 0.41 -2.97
CA ALA A 231 6.95 -0.47 -1.93
C ALA A 231 8.48 -0.64 -2.00
N MET A 232 9.08 -0.42 -3.18
CA MET A 232 10.50 -0.63 -3.41
C MET A 232 11.34 0.59 -3.01
N THR A 233 10.90 1.77 -3.43
CA THR A 233 11.62 3.04 -3.25
C THR A 233 11.13 3.86 -2.06
N GLY A 234 9.93 3.58 -1.56
CA GLY A 234 9.27 4.38 -0.52
C GLY A 234 8.76 5.74 -0.99
N LEU A 235 8.89 6.06 -2.29
CA LEU A 235 8.40 7.29 -2.91
C LEU A 235 6.89 7.22 -3.13
N SER A 236 6.26 8.35 -3.51
CA SER A 236 4.87 8.30 -3.96
C SER A 236 4.73 7.35 -5.17
N ASN A 237 3.62 6.63 -5.26
CA ASN A 237 3.34 5.78 -6.42
C ASN A 237 2.68 6.59 -7.55
N ARG A 238 2.46 5.94 -8.70
CA ARG A 238 1.84 6.57 -9.88
C ARG A 238 0.45 7.15 -9.61
N ASP A 239 -0.36 6.50 -8.78
CA ASP A 239 -1.73 6.93 -8.51
C ASP A 239 -1.77 8.17 -7.61
N GLU A 240 -0.93 8.20 -6.58
CA GLU A 240 -0.77 9.39 -5.73
C GLU A 240 -0.17 10.56 -6.51
N PHE A 241 0.81 10.30 -7.39
CA PHE A 241 1.34 11.33 -8.28
C PHE A 241 0.26 11.95 -9.18
N LYS A 242 -0.55 11.11 -9.84
CA LYS A 242 -1.67 11.58 -10.68
C LYS A 242 -2.69 12.37 -9.86
N ARG A 243 -3.00 11.92 -8.64
CA ARG A 243 -3.93 12.60 -7.73
C ARG A 243 -3.42 13.99 -7.35
N ARG A 244 -2.16 14.10 -6.93
CA ARG A 244 -1.51 15.38 -6.58
C ARG A 244 -1.43 16.32 -7.78
N LEU A 245 -1.05 15.81 -8.95
CA LEU A 245 -1.03 16.59 -10.19
C LEU A 245 -2.42 17.10 -10.56
N GLY A 246 -3.45 16.26 -10.46
CA GLY A 246 -4.84 16.65 -10.70
C GLY A 246 -5.31 17.76 -9.76
N LEU A 247 -5.01 17.65 -8.46
CA LEU A 247 -5.32 18.71 -7.49
C LEU A 247 -4.58 20.01 -7.83
N ARG A 248 -3.32 19.91 -8.25
CA ARG A 248 -2.53 21.10 -8.61
C ARG A 248 -3.10 21.79 -9.85
N LEU A 249 -3.47 21.04 -10.88
CA LEU A 249 -4.10 21.57 -12.09
C LEU A 249 -5.39 22.36 -11.79
N VAL A 250 -6.20 21.93 -10.82
CA VAL A 250 -7.41 22.66 -10.39
C VAL A 250 -7.06 23.96 -9.66
N SER A 251 -5.96 23.98 -8.91
CA SER A 251 -5.53 25.16 -8.14
C SER A 251 -4.78 26.22 -8.95
N LEU A 252 -4.36 25.90 -10.18
CA LEU A 252 -3.58 26.79 -11.03
C LEU A 252 -4.43 27.93 -11.62
N ARG A 253 -3.93 29.16 -11.52
CA ARG A 253 -4.53 30.32 -12.17
C ARG A 253 -3.95 30.48 -13.59
N PRO A 254 -4.74 30.92 -14.59
CA PRO A 254 -4.30 30.99 -15.99
C PRO A 254 -3.06 31.86 -16.27
N GLN A 255 -2.65 32.74 -15.35
CA GLN A 255 -1.67 33.80 -15.61
C GLN A 255 -0.32 33.63 -14.88
N GLN A 256 -0.09 32.54 -14.14
CA GLN A 256 1.20 32.26 -13.48
C GLN A 256 1.61 30.80 -13.74
N ALA A 257 2.42 30.57 -14.78
CA ALA A 257 3.04 29.27 -15.05
C ALA A 257 4.27 29.08 -14.16
N GLU A 258 4.03 28.87 -12.88
CA GLU A 258 5.06 28.69 -11.86
C GLU A 258 5.16 27.22 -11.41
N ASP A 259 4.71 26.24 -12.18
CA ASP A 259 4.96 24.83 -11.85
C ASP A 259 5.42 24.05 -13.08
N GLY A 260 6.20 23.00 -12.83
CA GLY A 260 6.70 22.10 -13.85
C GLY A 260 6.43 20.64 -13.50
N VAL A 261 6.33 19.79 -14.51
CA VAL A 261 6.34 18.33 -14.36
C VAL A 261 7.55 17.78 -15.09
N LEU A 262 8.35 16.98 -14.39
CA LEU A 262 9.42 16.20 -14.97
C LEU A 262 8.98 14.74 -15.09
N PHE A 263 9.27 14.14 -16.24
CA PHE A 263 9.21 12.69 -16.44
C PHE A 263 10.62 12.21 -16.74
N ILE A 264 11.14 11.33 -15.90
CA ILE A 264 12.54 10.89 -15.89
C ILE A 264 12.56 9.39 -16.18
N ASP A 265 13.34 8.97 -17.18
CA ASP A 265 13.61 7.56 -17.49
C ASP A 265 15.12 7.31 -17.38
N LEU A 266 15.51 6.25 -16.68
CA LEU A 266 16.91 5.90 -16.47
C LEU A 266 17.51 5.22 -17.70
N ASP A 267 18.54 5.85 -18.26
CA ASP A 267 19.22 5.30 -19.41
C ASP A 267 19.99 4.03 -19.02
N ARG A 268 19.88 2.99 -19.86
CA ARG A 268 20.60 1.71 -19.71
C ARG A 268 20.25 0.93 -18.43
N PHE A 269 19.12 1.18 -17.77
CA PHE A 269 18.67 0.39 -16.62
C PHE A 269 18.58 -1.11 -16.95
N LYS A 270 18.06 -1.46 -18.13
CA LYS A 270 17.99 -2.85 -18.59
C LYS A 270 19.35 -3.54 -18.63
N MET A 271 20.42 -2.83 -19.01
CA MET A 271 21.78 -3.39 -19.02
C MET A 271 22.23 -3.81 -17.62
N VAL A 272 21.83 -3.08 -16.57
CA VAL A 272 22.14 -3.44 -15.18
C VAL A 272 21.39 -4.70 -14.77
N ASN A 273 20.10 -4.81 -15.12
CA ASN A 273 19.31 -6.01 -14.87
C ASN A 273 19.86 -7.23 -15.61
N ASP A 274 20.22 -7.08 -16.89
CA ASP A 274 20.71 -8.18 -17.72
C ASP A 274 22.10 -8.64 -17.26
N ALA A 275 22.96 -7.74 -16.77
CA ALA A 275 24.30 -8.06 -16.31
C ALA A 275 24.36 -8.62 -14.88
N CYS A 276 23.54 -8.09 -13.96
CA CYS A 276 23.66 -8.34 -12.51
C CYS A 276 22.39 -8.92 -11.86
N GLY A 277 21.33 -9.12 -12.64
CA GLY A 277 20.03 -9.59 -12.16
C GLY A 277 19.16 -8.49 -11.53
N HIS A 278 17.88 -8.80 -11.34
CA HIS A 278 16.86 -7.84 -10.86
C HIS A 278 17.16 -7.24 -9.47
N HIS A 279 17.84 -7.98 -8.59
CA HIS A 279 18.24 -7.45 -7.27
C HIS A 279 19.15 -6.22 -7.39
N ALA A 280 20.03 -6.19 -8.39
CA ALA A 280 20.88 -5.03 -8.66
C ALA A 280 20.06 -3.84 -9.16
N GLY A 281 19.08 -4.10 -10.03
CA GLY A 281 18.12 -3.09 -10.48
C GLY A 281 17.31 -2.49 -9.33
N ASP A 282 16.79 -3.32 -8.43
CA ASP A 282 16.02 -2.87 -7.27
C ASP A 282 16.85 -1.99 -6.32
N GLN A 283 18.13 -2.31 -6.15
CA GLN A 283 19.05 -1.49 -5.37
C GLN A 283 19.35 -0.16 -6.08
N LEU A 284 19.60 -0.20 -7.38
CA LEU A 284 19.81 1.00 -8.19
C LEU A 284 18.61 1.95 -8.10
N LEU A 285 17.38 1.43 -8.19
CA LEU A 285 16.16 2.24 -8.07
C LEU A 285 16.02 2.93 -6.72
N ARG A 286 16.39 2.24 -5.63
CA ARG A 286 16.41 2.81 -4.27
C ARG A 286 17.43 3.95 -4.16
N GLU A 287 18.65 3.73 -4.65
CA GLU A 287 19.73 4.71 -4.61
C GLU A 287 19.44 5.93 -5.48
N VAL A 288 18.89 5.71 -6.68
CA VAL A 288 18.40 6.79 -7.56
C VAL A 288 17.28 7.57 -6.90
N GLY A 289 16.29 6.92 -6.31
CA GLY A 289 15.20 7.58 -5.61
C GLY A 289 15.71 8.51 -4.50
N GLN A 290 16.71 8.06 -3.75
CA GLN A 290 17.36 8.85 -2.71
C GLN A 290 18.17 10.04 -3.30
N LEU A 291 18.90 9.83 -4.40
CA LEU A 291 19.65 10.87 -5.09
C LEU A 291 18.74 11.97 -5.63
N LEU A 292 17.62 11.60 -6.24
CA LEU A 292 16.62 12.53 -6.75
C LEU A 292 15.99 13.31 -5.59
N SER A 293 15.60 12.64 -4.50
CA SER A 293 15.00 13.30 -3.33
C SER A 293 15.93 14.33 -2.69
N GLN A 294 17.24 14.10 -2.68
CA GLN A 294 18.24 15.04 -2.16
C GLN A 294 18.51 16.27 -3.06
N SER A 295 17.98 16.27 -4.28
CA SER A 295 18.12 17.37 -5.24
C SER A 295 16.88 18.25 -5.36
N LEU A 296 15.79 17.88 -4.69
CA LEU A 296 14.49 18.54 -4.81
C LEU A 296 14.15 19.33 -3.54
N ASN A 297 13.29 20.34 -3.67
CA ASN A 297 12.83 21.10 -2.52
C ASN A 297 11.83 20.28 -1.69
N PRO A 298 11.63 20.59 -0.40
CA PRO A 298 10.68 19.89 0.45
C PRO A 298 9.23 19.90 -0.05
N ASP A 299 8.84 20.95 -0.79
CA ASP A 299 7.52 21.10 -1.35
C ASP A 299 7.33 20.30 -2.66
N ASP A 300 8.43 19.97 -3.35
CA ASP A 300 8.39 19.20 -4.60
C ASP A 300 7.93 17.76 -4.35
N THR A 301 7.10 17.23 -5.26
CA THR A 301 6.63 15.85 -5.16
C THR A 301 7.48 14.95 -6.05
N LEU A 302 8.14 13.96 -5.46
CA LEU A 302 8.84 12.88 -6.16
C LEU A 302 8.04 11.56 -6.07
N ALA A 303 7.89 10.89 -7.21
CA ALA A 303 7.21 9.61 -7.33
C ALA A 303 7.95 8.64 -8.25
N ARG A 304 7.74 7.35 -8.04
CA ARG A 304 8.07 6.31 -9.02
C ARG A 304 6.81 5.95 -9.79
N LEU A 305 6.86 6.10 -11.12
CA LEU A 305 5.71 5.90 -12.00
C LEU A 305 5.59 4.43 -12.45
N GLY A 306 6.69 3.67 -12.41
CA GLY A 306 6.76 2.25 -12.72
C GLY A 306 8.10 1.91 -13.38
N GLY A 307 8.57 0.66 -13.28
CA GLY A 307 9.85 0.26 -13.90
C GLY A 307 11.02 1.13 -13.44
N ASP A 308 11.68 1.76 -14.40
CA ASP A 308 12.77 2.75 -14.30
C ASP A 308 12.32 4.21 -14.43
N GLU A 309 11.01 4.47 -14.38
CA GLU A 309 10.42 5.79 -14.57
C GLU A 309 10.15 6.51 -13.24
N PHE A 310 10.56 7.77 -13.15
CA PHE A 310 10.31 8.68 -12.04
C PHE A 310 9.56 9.92 -12.52
N GLY A 311 8.70 10.45 -11.65
CA GLY A 311 7.93 11.67 -11.90
C GLY A 311 8.24 12.71 -10.83
N VAL A 312 8.41 13.96 -11.23
CA VAL A 312 8.56 15.10 -10.31
C VAL A 312 7.51 16.16 -10.61
N ILE A 313 6.84 16.66 -9.57
CA ILE A 313 6.06 17.91 -9.64
C ILE A 313 6.89 18.98 -8.96
N LEU A 314 7.32 19.98 -9.73
CA LEU A 314 8.04 21.15 -9.26
C LEU A 314 7.05 22.24 -8.92
N HIS A 315 7.08 22.71 -7.68
CA HIS A 315 6.17 23.75 -7.19
C HIS A 315 6.87 25.11 -7.17
N GLU A 316 6.21 26.16 -7.68
CA GLU A 316 6.72 27.54 -7.67
C GLU A 316 8.05 27.73 -8.44
N HIS A 317 8.24 26.97 -9.51
CA HIS A 317 9.35 27.07 -10.44
C HIS A 317 8.91 27.72 -11.76
N SER A 318 9.52 28.86 -12.11
CA SER A 318 9.49 29.38 -13.48
C SER A 318 10.15 28.40 -14.45
N GLN A 319 9.87 28.54 -15.76
CA GLN A 319 10.45 27.67 -16.78
C GLN A 319 11.99 27.56 -16.71
N GLN A 320 12.68 28.67 -16.46
CA GLN A 320 14.14 28.67 -16.33
C GLN A 320 14.63 27.99 -15.04
N GLN A 321 13.87 28.07 -13.94
CA GLN A 321 14.19 27.32 -12.72
C GLN A 321 13.94 25.83 -12.93
N ALA A 322 12.80 25.45 -13.50
CA ALA A 322 12.47 24.05 -13.77
C ALA A 322 13.50 23.37 -14.70
N LEU A 323 13.93 24.07 -15.75
CA LEU A 323 14.97 23.57 -16.65
C LEU A 323 16.31 23.34 -15.92
N ARG A 324 16.74 24.31 -15.09
CA ARG A 324 17.96 24.17 -14.29
C ARG A 324 17.90 22.99 -13.32
N VAL A 325 16.77 22.79 -12.65
CA VAL A 325 16.57 21.63 -11.76
C VAL A 325 16.68 20.34 -12.56
N ALA A 326 15.99 20.24 -13.70
CA ALA A 326 16.06 19.06 -14.56
C ALA A 326 17.49 18.76 -15.05
N GLU A 327 18.24 19.78 -15.48
CA GLU A 327 19.63 19.63 -15.92
C GLU A 327 20.55 19.19 -14.77
N GLN A 328 20.33 19.73 -13.57
CA GLN A 328 21.06 19.31 -12.36
C GLN A 328 20.78 17.85 -12.00
N LEU A 329 19.53 17.39 -12.15
CA LEU A 329 19.18 15.98 -11.94
C LEU A 329 19.89 15.08 -12.95
N CYS A 330 19.87 15.42 -14.24
CA CYS A 330 20.61 14.70 -15.28
C CYS A 330 22.11 14.64 -14.96
N ALA A 331 22.74 15.77 -14.64
CA ALA A 331 24.16 15.84 -14.33
C ALA A 331 24.53 15.03 -13.08
N ARG A 332 23.67 15.03 -12.05
CA ARG A 332 23.90 14.28 -10.81
C ARG A 332 23.79 12.76 -11.03
N LEU A 333 22.82 12.31 -11.82
CA LEU A 333 22.70 10.91 -12.21
C LEU A 333 23.88 10.49 -13.09
N ASP A 334 24.24 11.30 -14.08
CA ASP A 334 25.37 11.00 -14.97
C ASP A 334 26.72 10.94 -14.26
N GLY A 335 26.90 11.76 -13.22
CA GLY A 335 28.06 11.72 -12.32
C GLY A 335 28.05 10.53 -11.36
N TYR A 336 26.89 9.91 -11.14
CA TYR A 336 26.74 8.78 -10.23
C TYR A 336 27.38 7.51 -10.79
N ARG A 337 28.02 6.74 -9.92
CA ARG A 337 28.66 5.46 -10.25
C ARG A 337 28.05 4.38 -9.37
N PHE A 338 27.12 3.64 -9.95
CA PHE A 338 26.50 2.50 -9.29
C PHE A 338 27.50 1.36 -9.23
N VAL A 339 27.78 0.85 -8.03
CA VAL A 339 28.73 -0.25 -7.81
C VAL A 339 27.99 -1.44 -7.22
N PHE A 340 27.97 -2.55 -7.95
CA PHE A 340 27.35 -3.78 -7.49
C PHE A 340 28.24 -4.97 -7.83
N SER A 341 28.55 -5.80 -6.83
CA SER A 341 29.40 -6.98 -6.98
C SER A 341 30.74 -6.71 -7.71
N GLY A 342 31.36 -5.55 -7.45
CA GLY A 342 32.65 -5.17 -8.04
C GLY A 342 32.58 -4.57 -9.46
N GLN A 343 31.41 -4.57 -10.10
CA GLN A 343 31.19 -3.92 -11.39
C GLN A 343 30.74 -2.46 -11.20
N ARG A 344 31.10 -1.58 -12.13
CA ARG A 344 30.76 -0.15 -12.10
C ARG A 344 29.91 0.23 -13.29
N PHE A 345 28.76 0.83 -13.03
CA PHE A 345 27.82 1.31 -14.05
C PHE A 345 27.68 2.82 -13.98
N ARG A 346 27.60 3.46 -15.15
CA ARG A 346 27.23 4.86 -15.31
C ARG A 346 25.76 4.90 -15.74
N ILE A 347 24.95 5.67 -15.04
CA ILE A 347 23.51 5.74 -15.23
C ILE A 347 23.16 7.15 -15.72
N GLY A 348 22.66 7.28 -16.93
CA GLY A 348 22.14 8.55 -17.44
C GLY A 348 20.66 8.68 -17.14
N ALA A 349 20.09 9.85 -17.42
CA ALA A 349 18.64 10.00 -17.45
C ALA A 349 18.17 10.86 -18.62
N SER A 350 17.14 10.38 -19.29
CA SER A 350 16.39 11.13 -20.29
C SER A 350 15.18 11.78 -19.61
N VAL A 351 15.08 13.11 -19.67
CA VAL A 351 14.09 13.88 -18.92
C VAL A 351 13.21 14.71 -19.84
N GLY A 352 11.90 14.57 -19.70
CA GLY A 352 10.90 15.43 -20.32
C GLY A 352 10.38 16.44 -19.33
N LEU A 353 10.45 17.74 -19.66
CA LEU A 353 9.93 18.82 -18.84
C LEU A 353 8.67 19.41 -19.49
N VAL A 354 7.59 19.54 -18.73
CA VAL A 354 6.36 20.21 -19.13
C VAL A 354 6.03 21.32 -18.14
N MET A 355 5.83 22.55 -18.63
CA MET A 355 5.33 23.63 -17.79
C MET A 355 3.82 23.52 -17.62
N LEU A 356 3.35 23.58 -16.38
CA LEU A 356 1.94 23.64 -16.06
C LEU A 356 1.46 25.08 -16.25
N ASN A 357 0.56 25.24 -17.21
CA ASN A 357 -0.22 26.45 -17.41
C ASN A 357 -1.71 26.06 -17.44
N GLY A 358 -2.60 27.04 -17.34
CA GLY A 358 -4.05 26.80 -17.24
C GLY A 358 -4.71 26.14 -18.46
N ARG A 359 -3.94 25.63 -19.45
CA ARG A 359 -4.44 24.97 -20.66
C ARG A 359 -4.58 23.44 -20.54
N TRP A 360 -3.94 22.83 -19.54
CA TRP A 360 -3.97 21.37 -19.39
C TRP A 360 -5.33 20.90 -18.85
N THR A 361 -5.97 19.99 -19.59
CA THR A 361 -7.31 19.48 -19.26
C THR A 361 -7.31 18.35 -18.24
N SER A 362 -6.19 17.64 -18.08
CA SER A 362 -6.06 16.53 -17.13
C SER A 362 -4.60 16.21 -16.81
N ALA A 363 -4.38 15.52 -15.67
CA ALA A 363 -3.07 14.96 -15.32
C ALA A 363 -2.56 13.97 -16.38
N GLY A 364 -3.46 13.24 -17.05
CA GLY A 364 -3.11 12.33 -18.14
C GLY A 364 -2.50 13.05 -19.34
N ALA A 365 -3.08 14.18 -19.76
CA ALA A 365 -2.56 14.98 -20.86
C ALA A 365 -1.16 15.54 -20.58
N VAL A 366 -0.93 16.00 -19.34
CA VAL A 366 0.40 16.47 -18.90
C VAL A 366 1.43 15.34 -18.94
N LEU A 367 1.08 14.17 -18.37
CA LEU A 367 1.98 13.02 -18.36
C LEU A 367 2.32 12.54 -19.76
N GLN A 368 1.35 12.54 -20.68
CA GLN A 368 1.59 12.17 -22.09
C GLN A 368 2.51 13.16 -22.79
N ALA A 369 2.35 14.46 -22.54
CA ALA A 369 3.25 15.49 -23.05
C ALA A 369 4.68 15.35 -22.48
N ALA A 370 4.81 15.06 -21.19
CA ALA A 370 6.09 14.89 -20.53
C ALA A 370 6.82 13.63 -21.03
N ASP A 371 6.10 12.53 -21.22
CA ASP A 371 6.66 11.30 -21.82
C ASP A 371 7.11 11.53 -23.26
N SER A 372 6.33 12.27 -24.07
CA SER A 372 6.74 12.63 -25.44
C SER A 372 8.05 13.45 -25.45
N ALA A 373 8.17 14.42 -24.55
CA ALA A 373 9.39 15.22 -24.43
C ALA A 373 10.59 14.39 -23.95
N ARG A 374 10.39 13.54 -22.94
CA ARG A 374 11.40 12.59 -22.42
C ARG A 374 11.89 11.64 -23.52
N TYR A 375 10.99 11.21 -24.38
CA TYR A 375 11.34 10.37 -25.52
C TYR A 375 12.23 11.10 -26.53
N VAL A 376 11.90 12.35 -26.88
CA VAL A 376 12.75 13.17 -27.74
C VAL A 376 14.13 13.35 -27.11
N ALA A 377 14.21 13.59 -25.80
CA ALA A 377 15.47 13.62 -25.07
C ALA A 377 16.28 12.30 -25.24
N LYS A 378 15.61 11.15 -25.16
CA LYS A 378 16.24 9.84 -25.37
C LYS A 378 16.77 9.68 -26.80
N ALA A 379 15.95 10.06 -27.79
CA ALA A 379 16.26 9.94 -29.21
C ALA A 379 17.42 10.84 -29.68
N MET A 380 17.55 12.04 -29.11
CA MET A 380 18.63 12.95 -29.51
C MET A 380 20.01 12.56 -28.94
N GLY A 381 20.10 11.45 -28.20
CA GLY A 381 21.35 10.92 -27.66
C GLY A 381 21.35 10.66 -26.15
N SER A 382 20.17 10.59 -25.51
CA SER A 382 19.99 10.30 -24.09
C SER A 382 20.70 11.30 -23.15
N ASN A 383 20.64 11.08 -21.84
CA ASN A 383 21.25 11.90 -20.79
C ASN A 383 21.05 13.42 -20.94
N ARG A 384 19.79 13.84 -21.16
CA ARG A 384 19.45 15.25 -21.39
C ARG A 384 18.02 15.57 -20.99
N VAL A 385 17.74 16.87 -20.95
CA VAL A 385 16.40 17.39 -20.76
C VAL A 385 15.85 17.88 -22.11
N HIS A 386 14.58 17.62 -22.36
CA HIS A 386 13.85 18.24 -23.45
C HIS A 386 12.57 18.90 -22.91
N LEU A 387 12.38 20.18 -23.23
CA LEU A 387 11.24 20.97 -22.80
C LEU A 387 10.11 20.81 -23.83
N TYR A 388 8.96 20.33 -23.38
CA TYR A 388 7.77 20.23 -24.22
C TYR A 388 7.32 21.60 -24.73
N ARG A 389 7.23 21.73 -26.06
CA ARG A 389 6.54 22.84 -26.74
C ARG A 389 5.51 22.25 -27.69
N GLU A 390 4.36 22.91 -27.82
CA GLU A 390 3.31 22.46 -28.74
C GLU A 390 3.75 22.55 -30.20
N SER A 391 4.62 23.51 -30.53
CA SER A 391 5.18 23.68 -31.87
C SER A 391 6.50 22.92 -32.08
N ASP A 392 6.79 21.92 -31.24
CA ASP A 392 8.03 21.16 -31.35
C ASP A 392 7.88 20.06 -32.40
N CYS A 393 8.55 20.25 -33.54
CA CYS A 393 8.51 19.32 -34.67
C CYS A 393 8.99 17.91 -34.29
N ASP A 394 9.89 17.77 -33.32
CA ASP A 394 10.39 16.46 -32.89
C ASP A 394 9.36 15.69 -32.06
N ILE A 395 8.52 16.42 -31.31
CA ILE A 395 7.40 15.84 -30.54
C ILE A 395 6.26 15.45 -31.47
N GLU A 396 5.95 16.28 -32.47
CA GLU A 396 5.01 15.93 -33.53
C GLU A 396 5.47 14.69 -34.30
N ALA A 397 6.76 14.64 -34.69
CA ALA A 397 7.34 13.47 -35.36
C ALA A 397 7.23 12.20 -34.51
N TYR A 398 7.40 12.28 -33.17
CA TYR A 398 7.20 11.13 -32.30
C TYR A 398 5.74 10.66 -32.26
N ARG A 399 4.78 11.58 -32.12
CA ARG A 399 3.35 11.24 -32.12
C ARG A 399 2.95 10.60 -33.44
N ASP A 400 3.41 11.17 -34.56
CA ASP A 400 3.19 10.61 -35.88
C ASP A 400 3.73 9.19 -35.99
N GLN A 401 4.93 8.93 -35.46
CA GLN A 401 5.51 7.59 -35.48
C GLN A 401 4.77 6.59 -34.59
N MET A 402 4.27 7.00 -33.41
CA MET A 402 3.39 6.15 -32.60
C MET A 402 2.11 5.79 -33.35
N HIS A 403 1.53 6.75 -34.09
CA HIS A 403 0.40 6.46 -34.97
C HIS A 403 0.78 5.48 -36.09
N TRP A 404 1.97 5.60 -36.69
CA TRP A 404 2.48 4.63 -37.67
C TRP A 404 2.70 3.24 -37.08
N MET A 405 3.13 3.13 -35.81
CA MET A 405 3.26 1.85 -35.12
C MET A 405 1.92 1.12 -35.03
N GLN A 406 0.87 1.81 -34.56
CA GLN A 406 -0.46 1.22 -34.45
C GLN A 406 -1.03 0.82 -35.83
N ARG A 407 -0.77 1.63 -36.85
CA ARG A 407 -1.14 1.31 -38.24
C ARG A 407 -0.40 0.09 -38.76
N LEU A 408 0.91 -0.02 -38.51
CA LEU A 408 1.72 -1.15 -38.93
C LEU A 408 1.26 -2.46 -38.29
N ASP A 409 0.99 -2.46 -36.99
CA ASP A 409 0.51 -3.66 -36.28
C ASP A 409 -0.85 -4.10 -36.84
N SER A 410 -1.77 -3.14 -37.05
CA SER A 410 -3.06 -3.42 -37.69
C SER A 410 -2.90 -3.93 -39.12
N ALA A 411 -1.96 -3.39 -39.89
CA ALA A 411 -1.75 -3.76 -41.28
C ALA A 411 -1.18 -5.18 -41.45
N LEU A 412 -0.32 -5.61 -40.51
CA LEU A 412 0.20 -6.97 -40.44
C LEU A 412 -0.91 -8.00 -40.14
N ASP A 413 -1.91 -7.62 -39.33
CA ASP A 413 -2.99 -8.51 -38.92
C ASP A 413 -4.19 -8.54 -39.90
N GLN A 414 -4.39 -7.46 -40.68
CA GLN A 414 -5.60 -7.25 -41.50
C GLN A 414 -5.37 -7.32 -43.02
N ASP A 415 -4.31 -7.98 -43.48
CA ASP A 415 -3.96 -8.12 -44.91
C ASP A 415 -4.00 -6.80 -45.69
N GLN A 416 -3.48 -5.72 -45.10
CA GLN A 416 -3.44 -4.38 -45.73
C GLN A 416 -2.11 -4.11 -46.45
N LEU A 417 -1.11 -4.95 -46.23
CA LEU A 417 0.18 -4.83 -46.89
C LEU A 417 0.10 -5.38 -48.33
N ARG A 418 0.81 -4.73 -49.26
CA ARG A 418 0.88 -5.10 -50.68
C ARG A 418 2.33 -5.09 -51.13
N LEU A 419 2.68 -6.04 -52.00
CA LEU A 419 3.99 -6.11 -52.64
C LEU A 419 3.93 -5.43 -54.00
N TYR A 420 4.86 -4.52 -54.22
CA TYR A 420 5.15 -3.86 -55.47
C TYR A 420 6.52 -4.31 -55.96
N TRP A 421 6.85 -4.00 -57.20
CA TRP A 421 8.17 -4.27 -57.74
C TRP A 421 8.66 -3.13 -58.61
N GLN A 422 9.99 -2.98 -58.72
CA GLN A 422 10.61 -2.04 -59.63
C GLN A 422 11.71 -2.73 -60.43
N ARG A 423 11.77 -2.48 -61.74
CA ARG A 423 12.76 -3.09 -62.65
C ARG A 423 14.17 -2.53 -62.42
N ILE A 424 15.15 -3.43 -62.44
CA ILE A 424 16.58 -3.14 -62.48
C ILE A 424 17.06 -3.44 -63.90
N VAL A 425 17.62 -2.43 -64.57
CA VAL A 425 17.94 -2.45 -66.00
C VAL A 425 19.45 -2.64 -66.21
N PRO A 426 19.89 -3.56 -67.08
CA PRO A 426 21.30 -3.66 -67.44
C PRO A 426 21.76 -2.45 -68.27
N LEU A 427 22.88 -1.84 -67.86
CA LEU A 427 23.51 -0.72 -68.56
C LEU A 427 24.61 -1.16 -69.51
N ARG A 428 24.99 -2.44 -69.47
CA ARG A 428 26.01 -3.03 -70.35
C ARG A 428 25.41 -4.06 -71.29
N GLU A 429 25.87 -4.04 -72.55
CA GLU A 429 25.40 -4.94 -73.61
C GLU A 429 25.57 -6.43 -73.26
N ASP A 430 26.64 -6.79 -72.53
CA ASP A 430 26.89 -8.16 -72.11
C ASP A 430 25.91 -8.69 -71.02
N GLN A 431 25.10 -7.81 -70.43
CA GLN A 431 24.12 -8.14 -69.39
C GLN A 431 22.67 -8.14 -69.88
N LEU A 432 22.39 -7.66 -71.11
CA LEU A 432 21.04 -7.54 -71.68
C LEU A 432 20.29 -8.87 -71.86
N ALA A 433 21.01 -9.98 -72.03
CA ALA A 433 20.41 -11.29 -72.34
C ALA A 433 19.98 -12.11 -71.11
N ARG A 434 20.06 -11.57 -69.89
CA ARG A 434 19.99 -12.36 -68.64
C ARG A 434 18.61 -12.49 -68.00
N GLY A 435 17.54 -11.94 -68.59
CA GLY A 435 16.18 -11.93 -68.03
C GLY A 435 15.90 -10.71 -67.16
N ILE A 436 14.67 -10.62 -66.61
CA ILE A 436 14.22 -9.46 -65.83
C ILE A 436 14.80 -9.50 -64.41
N LYS A 437 15.41 -8.39 -64.00
CA LYS A 437 15.80 -8.14 -62.60
C LYS A 437 14.86 -7.11 -62.00
N GLY A 438 14.54 -7.24 -60.72
CA GLY A 438 13.74 -6.25 -60.03
C GLY A 438 13.89 -6.28 -58.53
N GLU A 439 13.43 -5.22 -57.87
CA GLU A 439 13.39 -5.09 -56.42
C GLU A 439 11.94 -5.15 -55.93
N VAL A 440 11.68 -5.90 -54.86
CA VAL A 440 10.38 -6.00 -54.22
C VAL A 440 10.25 -4.90 -53.17
N LEU A 441 9.16 -4.14 -53.28
CA LEU A 441 8.91 -2.95 -52.49
C LEU A 441 7.60 -3.11 -51.70
N LEU A 442 7.66 -2.86 -50.39
CA LEU A 442 6.48 -2.87 -49.53
C LEU A 442 5.62 -1.62 -49.76
N ARG A 443 4.30 -1.80 -49.74
CA ARG A 443 3.31 -0.71 -49.71
C ARG A 443 2.21 -1.04 -48.70
N LEU A 444 1.61 -0.01 -48.13
CA LEU A 444 0.43 -0.11 -47.28
C LEU A 444 -0.80 0.37 -48.05
N GLN A 445 -1.85 -0.44 -48.08
CA GLN A 445 -3.14 -0.09 -48.65
C GLN A 445 -4.13 0.31 -47.54
N GLU A 446 -4.50 1.58 -47.48
CA GLU A 446 -5.55 2.10 -46.58
C GLU A 446 -6.73 2.59 -47.44
N GLY A 447 -7.78 1.78 -47.57
CA GLY A 447 -8.90 2.09 -48.47
C GLY A 447 -8.44 2.15 -49.93
N GLU A 448 -8.64 3.29 -50.60
CA GLU A 448 -8.15 3.53 -51.97
C GLU A 448 -6.72 4.13 -51.99
N GLN A 449 -6.19 4.56 -50.85
CA GLN A 449 -4.89 5.21 -50.77
C GLN A 449 -3.77 4.17 -50.63
N LEU A 450 -2.74 4.31 -51.49
CA LEU A 450 -1.50 3.55 -51.39
C LEU A 450 -0.43 4.42 -50.75
N ILE A 451 0.20 3.91 -49.68
CA ILE A 451 1.20 4.63 -48.90
C ILE A 451 2.56 3.97 -49.07
N GLY A 452 3.58 4.79 -49.31
CA GLY A 452 4.98 4.38 -49.43
C GLY A 452 5.57 3.86 -48.11
N PRO A 453 6.66 3.07 -48.18
CA PRO A 453 7.17 2.33 -47.02
C PRO A 453 7.96 3.20 -46.05
N GLN A 454 8.44 4.37 -46.44
CA GLN A 454 9.43 5.14 -45.67
C GLN A 454 8.98 5.44 -44.23
N LYS A 455 7.78 6.01 -44.03
CA LYS A 455 7.26 6.31 -42.68
C LYS A 455 6.99 5.04 -41.87
N LEU A 456 6.56 3.98 -42.55
CA LEU A 456 6.23 2.69 -41.94
C LEU A 456 7.48 1.94 -41.49
N LEU A 457 8.52 1.89 -42.32
CA LEU A 457 9.80 1.25 -41.99
C LEU A 457 10.55 2.04 -40.91
N GLN A 458 10.51 3.38 -40.93
CA GLN A 458 11.06 4.19 -39.83
C GLN A 458 10.37 3.89 -38.51
N ALA A 459 9.03 3.76 -38.50
CA ALA A 459 8.32 3.35 -37.30
C ALA A 459 8.68 1.91 -36.89
N ALA A 460 8.75 0.98 -37.85
CA ALA A 460 9.10 -0.41 -37.59
C ALA A 460 10.46 -0.54 -36.90
N GLU A 461 11.47 0.17 -37.41
CA GLU A 461 12.81 0.17 -36.83
C GLU A 461 12.82 0.77 -35.42
N ARG A 462 12.13 1.90 -35.25
CA ARG A 462 12.11 2.62 -33.97
C ARG A 462 11.39 1.84 -32.87
N PHE A 463 10.36 1.06 -33.22
CA PHE A 463 9.57 0.26 -32.28
C PHE A 463 9.95 -1.23 -32.24
N GLY A 464 11.04 -1.63 -32.91
CA GLY A 464 11.52 -3.02 -32.89
C GLY A 464 10.61 -4.01 -33.60
N MET A 465 9.87 -3.56 -34.61
CA MET A 465 8.96 -4.38 -35.42
C MET A 465 9.56 -4.79 -36.77
N SER A 466 10.78 -4.34 -37.12
CA SER A 466 11.35 -4.61 -38.44
C SER A 466 11.46 -6.09 -38.77
N SER A 467 11.88 -6.94 -37.82
CA SER A 467 11.92 -8.39 -38.04
C SER A 467 10.55 -8.99 -38.37
N ARG A 468 9.46 -8.47 -37.80
CA ARG A 468 8.09 -8.93 -38.15
C ARG A 468 7.72 -8.52 -39.57
N VAL A 469 8.07 -7.31 -39.97
CA VAL A 469 7.83 -6.81 -41.33
C VAL A 469 8.64 -7.62 -42.34
N ASP A 470 9.93 -7.83 -42.09
CA ASP A 470 10.80 -8.60 -42.98
C ASP A 470 10.32 -10.05 -43.12
N CYS A 471 9.92 -10.70 -42.02
CA CYS A 471 9.30 -12.03 -42.06
C CYS A 471 8.04 -12.05 -42.94
N TRP A 472 7.19 -11.03 -42.84
CA TRP A 472 5.98 -10.92 -43.65
C TRP A 472 6.31 -10.71 -45.13
N VAL A 473 7.21 -9.78 -45.46
CA VAL A 473 7.63 -9.51 -46.85
C VAL A 473 8.23 -10.76 -47.47
N ILE A 474 9.19 -11.39 -46.80
CA ILE A 474 9.81 -12.63 -47.28
C ILE A 474 8.76 -13.72 -47.46
N GLY A 475 7.93 -13.99 -46.46
CA GLY A 475 6.88 -15.01 -46.56
C GLY A 475 5.97 -14.77 -47.76
N ALA A 476 5.44 -13.55 -47.90
CA ALA A 476 4.55 -13.18 -48.99
C ALA A 476 5.23 -13.24 -50.37
N THR A 477 6.49 -12.81 -50.49
CA THR A 477 7.24 -12.89 -51.75
C THR A 477 7.51 -14.33 -52.13
N LEU A 478 7.97 -15.16 -51.18
CA LEU A 478 8.26 -16.56 -51.46
C LEU A 478 7.00 -17.36 -51.81
N ASP A 479 5.88 -17.12 -51.12
CA ASP A 479 4.58 -17.72 -51.43
C ASP A 479 4.10 -17.31 -52.83
N TRP A 480 4.26 -16.03 -53.19
CA TRP A 480 3.91 -15.53 -54.52
C TRP A 480 4.77 -16.17 -55.62
N LEU A 481 6.08 -16.30 -55.39
CA LEU A 481 7.01 -16.96 -56.32
C LEU A 481 6.68 -18.45 -56.51
N GLU A 482 6.30 -19.15 -55.44
CA GLU A 482 5.93 -20.57 -55.50
C GLU A 482 4.63 -20.77 -56.30
N GLN A 483 3.63 -19.92 -56.07
CA GLN A 483 2.34 -19.96 -56.78
C GLN A 483 2.46 -19.71 -58.28
N HIS A 484 3.44 -18.91 -58.72
CA HIS A 484 3.60 -18.48 -60.11
C HIS A 484 4.85 -19.05 -60.78
N ARG A 485 5.42 -20.13 -60.24
CA ARG A 485 6.74 -20.68 -60.65
C ARG A 485 6.92 -20.83 -62.17
N SER A 486 5.92 -21.35 -62.87
CA SER A 486 5.97 -21.59 -64.33
C SER A 486 5.87 -20.32 -65.18
N ALA A 487 5.35 -19.24 -64.61
CA ALA A 487 5.17 -17.96 -65.28
C ALA A 487 6.32 -16.98 -65.01
N LEU A 488 7.40 -17.43 -64.35
CA LEU A 488 8.51 -16.60 -63.89
C LEU A 488 9.86 -17.03 -64.47
N ASP A 489 9.87 -17.85 -65.53
CA ASP A 489 11.11 -18.29 -66.19
C ASP A 489 11.89 -17.11 -66.79
N HIS A 490 11.19 -16.05 -67.21
CA HIS A 490 11.78 -14.82 -67.73
C HIS A 490 12.38 -13.90 -66.65
N VAL A 491 12.09 -14.16 -65.37
CA VAL A 491 12.63 -13.39 -64.23
C VAL A 491 13.97 -14.00 -63.80
N ALA A 492 15.02 -13.20 -63.90
CA ALA A 492 16.36 -13.58 -63.51
C ALA A 492 16.52 -13.55 -61.99
N GLU A 493 16.24 -12.39 -61.37
CA GLU A 493 16.49 -12.11 -59.97
C GLU A 493 15.46 -11.12 -59.40
N LEU A 494 15.00 -11.38 -58.18
CA LEU A 494 14.23 -10.45 -57.37
C LEU A 494 14.98 -10.13 -56.08
N ALA A 495 15.14 -8.84 -55.83
CA ALA A 495 15.78 -8.31 -54.65
C ALA A 495 14.76 -8.01 -53.54
N ILE A 496 15.12 -8.31 -52.29
CA ILE A 496 14.29 -8.06 -51.11
C ILE A 496 15.16 -7.39 -50.05
N ASN A 497 14.69 -6.26 -49.54
CA ASN A 497 15.35 -5.51 -48.47
C ASN A 497 15.27 -6.24 -47.13
N LEU A 498 16.38 -6.25 -46.40
CA LEU A 498 16.47 -6.70 -45.02
C LEU A 498 16.84 -5.54 -44.10
N SER A 499 16.09 -5.38 -43.02
CA SER A 499 16.41 -4.36 -42.01
C SER A 499 17.66 -4.74 -41.20
N GLY A 500 18.37 -3.74 -40.69
CA GLY A 500 19.55 -3.98 -39.86
C GLY A 500 19.27 -4.74 -38.57
N GLN A 501 18.06 -4.60 -38.01
CA GLN A 501 17.63 -5.39 -36.85
C GLN A 501 17.53 -6.87 -37.18
N SER A 502 16.99 -7.22 -38.35
CA SER A 502 16.88 -8.60 -38.83
C SER A 502 18.26 -9.23 -39.07
N VAL A 503 19.22 -8.46 -39.59
CA VAL A 503 20.60 -8.93 -39.84
C VAL A 503 21.37 -9.25 -38.56
N GLY A 504 21.01 -8.62 -37.43
CA GLY A 504 21.56 -8.94 -36.11
C GLY A 504 20.79 -10.04 -35.37
N ASP A 505 19.58 -10.42 -35.83
CA ASP A 505 18.68 -11.30 -35.12
C ASP A 505 18.85 -12.78 -35.53
N LYS A 506 19.42 -13.57 -34.60
CA LYS A 506 19.60 -15.02 -34.79
C LYS A 506 18.29 -15.79 -34.93
N ALA A 507 17.19 -15.30 -34.35
CA ALA A 507 15.89 -15.93 -34.52
C ALA A 507 15.37 -15.72 -35.95
N PHE A 508 15.52 -14.51 -36.47
CA PHE A 508 15.22 -14.18 -37.87
C PHE A 508 16.07 -15.01 -38.84
N HIS A 509 17.39 -15.16 -38.61
CA HIS A 509 18.26 -15.97 -39.48
C HIS A 509 17.73 -17.40 -39.63
N ARG A 510 17.31 -18.01 -38.51
CA ARG A 510 16.74 -19.36 -38.51
C ARG A 510 15.40 -19.43 -39.23
N PHE A 511 14.53 -18.41 -39.06
CA PHE A 511 13.29 -18.32 -39.83
C PHE A 511 13.58 -18.26 -41.33
N LEU A 512 14.47 -17.37 -41.76
CA LEU A 512 14.80 -17.17 -43.17
C LEU A 512 15.37 -18.45 -43.81
N ILE A 513 16.32 -19.10 -43.15
CA ILE A 513 16.91 -20.36 -43.63
C ILE A 513 15.83 -21.44 -43.76
N ASN A 514 14.98 -21.62 -42.74
CA ASN A 514 13.91 -22.60 -42.78
C ASN A 514 12.91 -22.35 -43.93
N GLU A 515 12.56 -21.08 -44.17
CA GLU A 515 11.60 -20.72 -45.22
C GLU A 515 12.17 -20.91 -46.63
N LEU A 516 13.47 -20.69 -46.82
CA LEU A 516 14.20 -20.97 -48.05
C LEU A 516 14.42 -22.46 -48.29
N GLU A 517 14.74 -23.25 -47.25
CA GLU A 517 14.92 -24.70 -47.37
C GLU A 517 13.59 -25.42 -47.62
N ARG A 518 12.51 -24.96 -46.99
CA ARG A 518 11.16 -25.53 -47.17
C ARG A 518 10.67 -25.37 -48.61
N ARG A 519 10.88 -24.19 -49.19
CA ARG A 519 10.41 -23.86 -50.54
C ARG A 519 11.55 -24.15 -51.52
N HIS A 520 11.38 -25.17 -52.35
CA HIS A 520 12.39 -25.59 -53.35
C HIS A 520 12.43 -24.62 -54.54
N LEU A 521 12.59 -23.32 -54.27
CA LEU A 521 12.69 -22.26 -55.26
C LEU A 521 13.99 -22.43 -56.06
N PRO A 522 14.02 -22.00 -57.33
CA PRO A 522 15.22 -22.08 -58.14
C PRO A 522 16.35 -21.28 -57.47
N ALA A 523 17.42 -21.97 -57.08
CA ALA A 523 18.65 -21.34 -56.62
C ALA A 523 19.11 -20.28 -57.64
N GLY A 524 19.35 -19.06 -57.18
CA GLY A 524 19.80 -17.94 -58.02
C GLY A 524 18.74 -16.90 -58.41
N LYS A 525 17.46 -17.08 -58.06
CA LYS A 525 16.40 -16.07 -58.32
C LYS A 525 16.24 -15.00 -57.25
N LEU A 526 16.86 -15.16 -56.09
CA LEU A 526 16.70 -14.23 -54.96
C LEU A 526 18.00 -13.46 -54.69
N VAL A 527 17.82 -12.18 -54.38
CA VAL A 527 18.87 -11.30 -53.88
C VAL A 527 18.35 -10.70 -52.56
N PHE A 528 19.14 -10.75 -51.50
CA PHE A 528 18.84 -9.98 -50.28
C PHE A 528 19.68 -8.73 -50.23
N GLU A 529 19.05 -7.61 -49.92
CA GLU A 529 19.71 -6.30 -49.83
C GLU A 529 19.87 -5.93 -48.37
N ILE A 530 21.07 -5.55 -47.98
CA ILE A 530 21.40 -5.15 -46.62
C ILE A 530 22.11 -3.81 -46.71
N THR A 531 21.67 -2.81 -45.93
CA THR A 531 22.33 -1.50 -45.94
C THR A 531 23.76 -1.58 -45.41
N GLU A 532 24.62 -0.69 -45.90
CA GLU A 532 26.02 -0.61 -45.47
C GLU A 532 26.15 -0.47 -43.94
N THR A 533 25.34 0.41 -43.35
CA THR A 533 25.33 0.66 -41.90
C THR A 533 24.97 -0.60 -41.10
N ALA A 534 23.99 -1.38 -41.58
CA ALA A 534 23.59 -2.64 -40.95
C ALA A 534 24.70 -3.69 -41.00
N ALA A 535 25.38 -3.81 -42.15
CA ALA A 535 26.45 -4.78 -42.33
C ALA A 535 27.70 -4.47 -41.47
N ILE A 536 27.97 -3.19 -41.20
CA ILE A 536 29.12 -2.75 -40.40
C ILE A 536 28.86 -2.87 -38.90
N ALA A 537 27.60 -2.70 -38.47
CA ALA A 537 27.23 -2.77 -37.05
C ALA A 537 27.64 -4.10 -36.39
N ASP A 538 27.53 -5.22 -37.11
CA ASP A 538 28.03 -6.54 -36.70
C ASP A 538 28.57 -7.33 -37.91
N ILE A 539 29.78 -6.99 -38.34
CA ILE A 539 30.44 -7.58 -39.52
C ILE A 539 30.53 -9.11 -39.45
N ASP A 540 30.75 -9.68 -38.27
CA ASP A 540 30.90 -11.14 -38.13
C ASP A 540 29.55 -11.86 -38.26
N ALA A 541 28.48 -11.32 -37.66
CA ALA A 541 27.13 -11.84 -37.84
C ALA A 541 26.69 -11.72 -39.30
N SER A 542 26.85 -10.54 -39.92
CA SER A 542 26.50 -10.32 -41.32
C SER A 542 27.29 -11.26 -42.24
N ARG A 543 28.60 -11.39 -42.06
CA ARG A 543 29.42 -12.32 -42.87
C ARG A 543 28.96 -13.76 -42.75
N THR A 544 28.54 -14.20 -41.56
CA THR A 544 28.02 -15.55 -41.33
C THR A 544 26.70 -15.77 -42.05
N LEU A 545 25.77 -14.80 -41.95
CA LEU A 545 24.49 -14.82 -42.66
C LEU A 545 24.70 -14.88 -44.17
N ILE A 546 25.50 -13.96 -44.73
CA ILE A 546 25.74 -13.85 -46.17
C ILE A 546 26.30 -15.16 -46.73
N LYS A 547 27.30 -15.77 -46.08
CA LYS A 547 27.85 -17.05 -46.52
C LYS A 547 26.82 -18.18 -46.47
N THR A 548 25.94 -18.16 -45.48
CA THR A 548 24.87 -19.16 -45.35
C THR A 548 23.87 -19.01 -46.50
N LEU A 549 23.45 -17.79 -46.82
CA LEU A 549 22.55 -17.49 -47.93
C LEU A 549 23.18 -17.87 -49.29
N GLN A 550 24.45 -17.57 -49.50
CA GLN A 550 25.19 -17.98 -50.70
C GLN A 550 25.31 -19.50 -50.81
N GLY A 551 25.46 -20.21 -49.70
CA GLY A 551 25.41 -21.68 -49.66
C GLY A 551 24.07 -22.26 -50.12
N LEU A 552 22.98 -21.51 -49.95
CA LEU A 552 21.63 -21.82 -50.44
C LEU A 552 21.39 -21.31 -51.88
N GLY A 553 22.40 -20.72 -52.53
CA GLY A 553 22.30 -20.17 -53.87
C GLY A 553 21.56 -18.83 -53.95
N VAL A 554 21.43 -18.12 -52.83
CA VAL A 554 20.87 -16.76 -52.76
C VAL A 554 22.00 -15.74 -52.81
N LYS A 555 21.83 -14.69 -53.62
CA LYS A 555 22.82 -13.60 -53.73
C LYS A 555 22.56 -12.53 -52.68
N VAL A 556 23.58 -11.72 -52.39
CA VAL A 556 23.45 -10.59 -51.48
C VAL A 556 23.96 -9.30 -52.11
N ALA A 557 23.19 -8.22 -51.99
CA ALA A 557 23.59 -6.87 -52.35
C ALA A 557 23.86 -6.04 -51.08
N LEU A 558 24.87 -5.18 -51.14
CA LEU A 558 25.10 -4.15 -50.15
C LEU A 558 24.44 -2.85 -50.64
N ASP A 559 23.48 -2.35 -49.86
CA ASP A 559 22.65 -1.20 -50.20
C ASP A 559 23.14 0.11 -49.56
N ASP A 560 22.70 1.26 -50.08
CA ASP A 560 23.09 2.62 -49.67
C ASP A 560 24.61 2.85 -49.58
N PHE A 561 25.38 2.23 -50.50
CA PHE A 561 26.84 2.26 -50.41
C PHE A 561 27.41 3.67 -50.64
N GLY A 562 28.24 4.12 -49.70
CA GLY A 562 28.88 5.45 -49.71
C GLY A 562 28.18 6.50 -48.84
N SER A 563 27.01 6.19 -48.28
CA SER A 563 26.29 7.07 -47.33
C SER A 563 26.92 7.12 -45.93
N GLY A 564 27.67 6.08 -45.57
CA GLY A 564 28.36 5.96 -44.28
C GLY A 564 29.77 6.57 -44.29
N MET A 565 30.26 6.99 -43.11
CA MET A 565 31.63 7.50 -42.88
C MET A 565 32.73 6.42 -42.96
N SER A 566 32.51 5.32 -43.69
CA SER A 566 33.32 4.11 -43.60
C SER A 566 34.36 4.00 -44.71
N SER A 567 35.58 3.59 -44.35
CA SER A 567 36.67 3.29 -45.28
C SER A 567 36.43 1.94 -45.98
N PHE A 568 36.79 1.80 -47.26
CA PHE A 568 36.62 0.57 -48.08
C PHE A 568 37.23 -0.73 -47.50
N GLY A 569 37.97 -0.66 -46.39
CA GLY A 569 38.66 -1.81 -45.77
C GLY A 569 37.74 -2.95 -45.34
N TYR A 570 36.50 -2.69 -44.92
CA TYR A 570 35.57 -3.76 -44.50
C TYR A 570 35.03 -4.57 -45.69
N LEU A 571 34.97 -3.97 -46.88
CA LEU A 571 34.39 -4.61 -48.06
C LEU A 571 35.17 -5.86 -48.50
N LYS A 572 36.48 -5.92 -48.18
CA LYS A 572 37.30 -7.12 -48.40
C LYS A 572 36.77 -8.34 -47.64
N ASN A 573 36.11 -8.12 -46.50
CA ASN A 573 35.66 -9.16 -45.59
C ASN A 573 34.18 -9.53 -45.77
N LEU A 574 33.41 -8.74 -46.52
CA LEU A 574 32.01 -8.98 -46.84
C LEU A 574 31.88 -9.63 -48.23
N PRO A 575 31.49 -10.91 -48.32
CA PRO A 575 31.36 -11.61 -49.59
C PRO A 575 30.02 -11.27 -50.27
N VAL A 576 29.76 -9.99 -50.55
CA VAL A 576 28.56 -9.56 -51.30
C VAL A 576 28.77 -9.67 -52.82
N ASP A 577 27.68 -9.89 -53.54
CA ASP A 577 27.63 -10.05 -55.01
C ASP A 577 27.44 -8.70 -55.72
N TYR A 578 26.62 -7.82 -55.14
CA TYR A 578 26.28 -6.50 -55.68
C TYR A 578 26.63 -5.37 -54.71
N LEU A 579 26.95 -4.20 -55.27
CA LEU A 579 27.02 -2.92 -54.58
C LEU A 579 26.00 -1.97 -55.20
N LYS A 580 25.03 -1.51 -54.41
CA LYS A 580 24.06 -0.49 -54.83
C LYS A 580 24.58 0.89 -54.43
N ILE A 581 24.72 1.77 -55.41
CA ILE A 581 25.21 3.14 -55.25
C ILE A 581 24.02 4.00 -54.82
N ASP A 582 24.14 4.62 -53.66
CA ASP A 582 23.09 5.44 -53.06
C ASP A 582 22.65 6.58 -54.01
N SER A 583 21.33 6.77 -54.10
CA SER A 583 20.71 7.81 -54.94
C SER A 583 21.26 9.22 -54.69
N GLN A 584 21.80 9.52 -53.52
CA GLN A 584 22.37 10.84 -53.20
C GLN A 584 23.53 11.22 -54.14
N PHE A 585 24.35 10.25 -54.57
CA PHE A 585 25.45 10.50 -55.52
C PHE A 585 24.97 10.48 -56.98
N ILE A 586 23.77 9.98 -57.24
CA ILE A 586 23.22 9.84 -58.57
C ILE A 586 22.39 11.08 -58.97
N ARG A 587 21.67 11.69 -58.02
CA ARG A 587 20.77 12.84 -58.26
C ARG A 587 21.47 14.04 -58.90
N GLU A 588 22.64 14.42 -58.40
CA GLU A 588 23.40 15.58 -58.89
C GLU A 588 24.61 15.17 -59.76
N LEU A 589 24.69 13.91 -60.19
CA LEU A 589 25.85 13.34 -60.91
C LEU A 589 26.24 14.13 -62.16
N ALA A 590 25.27 14.71 -62.87
CA ALA A 590 25.51 15.49 -64.07
C ALA A 590 26.15 16.88 -63.79
N HIS A 591 26.00 17.40 -62.57
CA HIS A 591 26.33 18.79 -62.24
C HIS A 591 27.37 18.92 -61.10
N ASP A 592 27.57 17.89 -60.28
CA ASP A 592 28.53 17.89 -59.18
C ASP A 592 29.76 17.01 -59.49
N ALA A 593 30.94 17.64 -59.52
CA ALA A 593 32.20 16.95 -59.74
C ALA A 593 32.58 16.00 -58.59
N TYR A 594 32.14 16.29 -57.36
CA TYR A 594 32.36 15.42 -56.21
C TYR A 594 31.62 14.10 -56.39
N ASP A 595 30.34 14.15 -56.77
CA ASP A 595 29.53 12.96 -57.01
C ASP A 595 30.09 12.11 -58.17
N GLN A 596 30.56 12.75 -59.24
CA GLN A 596 31.23 12.06 -60.35
C GLN A 596 32.47 11.27 -59.88
N VAL A 597 33.33 11.90 -59.07
CA VAL A 597 34.53 11.23 -58.52
C VAL A 597 34.13 10.12 -57.55
N ALA A 598 33.11 10.33 -56.72
CA ALA A 598 32.62 9.33 -55.77
C ALA A 598 32.11 8.08 -56.49
N VAL A 599 31.23 8.24 -57.48
CA VAL A 599 30.68 7.13 -58.28
C VAL A 599 31.80 6.38 -59.01
N GLN A 600 32.75 7.08 -59.63
CA GLN A 600 33.90 6.45 -60.28
C GLN A 600 34.77 5.65 -59.29
N ALA A 601 34.99 6.18 -58.09
CA ALA A 601 35.74 5.49 -57.05
C ALA A 601 35.03 4.20 -56.60
N ILE A 602 33.70 4.25 -56.40
CA ILE A 602 32.89 3.08 -56.05
C ILE A 602 32.98 2.02 -57.17
N CYS A 603 32.83 2.42 -58.43
CA CYS A 603 32.94 1.51 -59.58
C CYS A 603 34.31 0.83 -59.65
N ASN A 604 35.39 1.59 -59.42
CA ASN A 604 36.74 1.03 -59.38
C ASN A 604 36.93 0.02 -58.24
N VAL A 605 36.41 0.31 -57.05
CA VAL A 605 36.45 -0.61 -55.91
C VAL A 605 35.64 -1.88 -56.19
N ALA A 606 34.44 -1.75 -56.77
CA ALA A 606 33.61 -2.88 -57.17
C ALA A 606 34.36 -3.80 -58.15
N LYS A 607 34.98 -3.22 -59.18
CA LYS A 607 35.76 -3.94 -60.19
C LYS A 607 36.94 -4.70 -59.59
N VAL A 608 37.71 -4.07 -58.70
CA VAL A 608 38.86 -4.71 -58.03
C VAL A 608 38.42 -5.83 -57.09
N THR A 609 37.24 -5.69 -56.47
CA THR A 609 36.69 -6.68 -55.53
C THR A 609 35.77 -7.71 -56.20
N GLY A 610 35.64 -7.68 -57.53
CA GLY A 610 34.86 -8.61 -58.34
C GLY A 610 33.35 -8.52 -58.15
N LYS A 611 32.83 -7.36 -57.75
CA LYS A 611 31.42 -7.11 -57.46
C LYS A 611 30.75 -6.37 -58.62
N LEU A 612 29.46 -6.61 -58.81
CA LEU A 612 28.64 -5.91 -59.79
C LEU A 612 28.03 -4.66 -59.18
N THR A 613 27.85 -3.59 -59.95
CA THR A 613 27.29 -2.32 -59.46
C THR A 613 25.86 -2.08 -59.93
N ILE A 614 25.05 -1.49 -59.06
CA ILE A 614 23.68 -1.06 -59.36
C ILE A 614 23.58 0.42 -58.96
N ALA A 615 23.20 1.32 -59.87
CA ALA A 615 22.98 2.73 -59.53
C ALA A 615 21.48 3.03 -59.33
N GLU A 616 21.14 3.72 -58.25
CA GLU A 616 19.75 3.98 -57.88
C GLU A 616 19.29 5.42 -58.13
N GLY A 617 17.98 5.62 -58.26
CA GLY A 617 17.39 6.96 -58.36
C GLY A 617 17.66 7.66 -59.69
N ILE A 618 17.77 6.90 -60.78
CA ILE A 618 18.03 7.45 -62.12
C ILE A 618 16.73 8.03 -62.69
N GLU A 619 16.70 9.34 -62.93
CA GLU A 619 15.51 10.05 -63.41
C GLU A 619 15.65 10.55 -64.86
N ASP A 620 16.87 10.78 -65.34
CA ASP A 620 17.14 11.36 -66.65
C ASP A 620 18.19 10.59 -67.48
N ALA A 621 18.15 10.83 -68.80
CA ALA A 621 19.02 10.16 -69.77
C ALA A 621 20.49 10.65 -69.75
N THR A 622 20.76 11.83 -69.19
CA THR A 622 22.12 12.36 -69.06
C THR A 622 22.89 11.60 -67.99
N VAL A 623 22.24 11.36 -66.85
CA VAL A 623 22.74 10.51 -65.77
C VAL A 623 22.96 9.08 -66.27
N GLU A 624 22.01 8.52 -67.05
CA GLU A 624 22.20 7.21 -67.69
C GLU A 624 23.50 7.15 -68.53
N ALA A 625 23.73 8.13 -69.39
CA ALA A 625 24.91 8.16 -70.27
C ALA A 625 26.21 8.18 -69.45
N LEU A 626 26.28 9.01 -68.41
CA LEU A 626 27.45 9.06 -67.51
C LEU A 626 27.69 7.74 -66.80
N LEU A 627 26.64 7.06 -66.32
CA LEU A 627 26.77 5.77 -65.64
C LEU A 627 27.26 4.66 -66.58
N ARG A 628 26.85 4.69 -67.86
CA ARG A 628 27.41 3.81 -68.89
C ARG A 628 28.90 4.08 -69.13
N ASP A 629 29.30 5.35 -69.20
CA ASP A 629 30.71 5.74 -69.35
C ASP A 629 31.57 5.30 -68.15
N TYR A 630 31.00 5.32 -66.94
CA TYR A 630 31.65 4.85 -65.71
C TYR A 630 31.62 3.33 -65.55
N ALA A 631 31.10 2.62 -66.56
CA ALA A 631 30.99 1.16 -66.60
C ALA A 631 30.18 0.56 -65.43
N VAL A 632 29.11 1.24 -65.02
CA VAL A 632 28.13 0.69 -64.08
C VAL A 632 27.38 -0.48 -64.74
N ASP A 633 27.16 -1.57 -64.00
CA ASP A 633 26.57 -2.79 -64.59
C ASP A 633 25.04 -2.70 -64.75
N PHE A 634 24.35 -2.16 -63.74
CA PHE A 634 22.89 -2.02 -63.72
C PHE A 634 22.42 -0.65 -63.20
N GLY A 635 21.20 -0.25 -63.57
CA GLY A 635 20.56 0.97 -63.11
C GLY A 635 19.10 0.74 -62.71
N GLN A 636 18.63 1.52 -61.75
CA GLN A 636 17.25 1.52 -61.27
C GLN A 636 16.77 2.95 -61.06
N GLY A 637 15.55 3.24 -61.52
CA GLY A 637 14.98 4.57 -61.34
C GLY A 637 13.73 4.82 -62.20
N TYR A 638 13.11 5.98 -61.95
CA TYR A 638 11.87 6.38 -62.63
C TYR A 638 12.07 6.73 -64.10
N HIS A 639 13.31 6.88 -64.55
CA HIS A 639 13.63 7.03 -65.96
C HIS A 639 13.05 5.89 -66.81
N TRP A 640 13.10 4.66 -66.28
CA TRP A 640 12.66 3.45 -66.98
C TRP A 640 11.36 2.87 -66.44
N HIS A 641 11.21 2.79 -65.12
CA HIS A 641 10.13 2.03 -64.52
C HIS A 641 9.75 2.58 -63.15
N GLN A 642 8.47 2.94 -63.00
CA GLN A 642 7.92 3.28 -61.69
C GLN A 642 7.46 2.00 -60.97
N PRO A 643 7.52 1.96 -59.63
CA PRO A 643 7.01 0.83 -58.88
C PRO A 643 5.55 0.50 -59.21
N GLU A 644 5.27 -0.75 -59.55
CA GLU A 644 3.92 -1.24 -59.85
C GLU A 644 3.61 -2.52 -59.06
N PRO A 645 2.34 -2.97 -58.97
CA PRO A 645 2.00 -4.17 -58.22
C PRO A 645 2.79 -5.40 -58.68
N LEU A 646 3.26 -6.25 -57.75
CA LEU A 646 4.09 -7.42 -58.06
C LEU A 646 3.45 -8.36 -59.11
N ALA A 647 2.12 -8.42 -59.16
CA ALA A 647 1.38 -9.20 -60.16
C ALA A 647 1.68 -8.80 -61.63
N ALA A 648 2.06 -7.54 -61.89
CA ALA A 648 2.40 -7.07 -63.23
C ALA A 648 3.70 -7.69 -63.78
N LEU A 649 4.57 -8.19 -62.90
CA LEU A 649 5.81 -8.90 -63.28
C LEU A 649 5.53 -10.12 -64.18
N LEU A 650 4.36 -10.76 -64.05
CA LEU A 650 3.96 -11.90 -64.87
C LEU A 650 3.77 -11.52 -66.36
N GLN A 651 3.50 -10.25 -66.64
CA GLN A 651 3.26 -9.73 -68.00
C GLN A 651 4.44 -8.89 -68.51
N ALA A 652 5.48 -8.72 -67.68
CA ALA A 652 6.63 -7.91 -68.03
C ALA A 652 7.46 -8.58 -69.14
N ASP A 653 7.78 -7.84 -70.20
CA ASP A 653 8.56 -8.33 -71.33
C ASP A 653 10.07 -8.12 -71.09
N VAL A 654 10.85 -9.14 -71.44
CA VAL A 654 12.32 -9.13 -71.39
C VAL A 654 12.88 -8.10 -72.38
N ALA A 655 12.24 -7.95 -73.55
CA ALA A 655 12.73 -7.16 -74.68
C ALA A 655 12.10 -5.75 -74.81
N ALA A 656 11.07 -5.44 -74.02
CA ALA A 656 10.50 -4.11 -74.04
C ALA A 656 11.54 -3.10 -73.51
N GLU A 657 12.02 -2.21 -74.39
CA GLU A 657 12.60 -0.94 -73.93
C GLU A 657 11.58 -0.33 -72.96
N PRO A 658 11.98 -0.06 -71.70
CA PRO A 658 11.08 0.53 -70.72
C PRO A 658 10.41 1.78 -71.31
N ALA A 659 9.08 1.82 -71.26
CA ALA A 659 8.29 2.88 -71.86
C ALA A 659 8.71 4.22 -71.26
N ARG A 660 9.37 5.08 -72.07
CA ARG A 660 9.73 6.44 -71.66
C ARG A 660 8.48 7.19 -71.22
N PRO A 661 8.38 7.65 -69.96
CA PRO A 661 7.20 8.38 -69.52
C PRO A 661 7.08 9.69 -70.31
N ARG A 662 5.91 9.95 -70.90
CA ARG A 662 5.61 11.25 -71.52
C ARG A 662 5.49 12.29 -70.41
N LEU A 663 6.54 13.06 -70.18
CA LEU A 663 6.48 14.26 -69.33
C LEU A 663 5.47 15.24 -69.96
N GLY A 664 4.32 15.39 -69.31
CA GLY A 664 3.36 16.44 -69.63
C GLY A 664 3.94 17.78 -69.21
N HIS A 665 4.22 18.66 -70.16
CA HIS A 665 4.39 20.08 -69.91
C HIS A 665 3.10 20.63 -69.26
N GLN A 666 3.11 20.86 -67.95
CA GLN A 666 2.22 21.85 -67.35
C GLN A 666 2.86 23.22 -67.54
N GLU A 667 2.24 24.05 -68.38
CA GLU A 667 2.55 25.48 -68.46
C GLU A 667 2.40 26.13 -67.07
N PRO A 668 3.31 27.04 -66.67
CA PRO A 668 3.14 27.80 -65.45
C PRO A 668 1.98 28.79 -65.62
N GLY A 669 0.86 28.49 -64.97
CA GLY A 669 -0.32 29.34 -64.93
C GLY A 669 0.01 30.74 -64.41
N SER A 670 -0.31 31.75 -65.23
CA SER A 670 -0.22 33.16 -64.89
C SER A 670 -1.20 33.53 -63.77
N GLY A 671 -0.76 33.48 -62.51
CA GLY A 671 -1.49 34.04 -61.38
C GLY A 671 -1.29 35.57 -61.33
N ARG A 672 -2.21 36.32 -61.94
CA ARG A 672 -2.33 37.78 -61.73
C ARG A 672 -2.67 38.07 -60.26
N ILE A 673 -1.74 38.76 -59.59
CA ILE A 673 -1.99 39.45 -58.32
C ILE A 673 -2.69 40.78 -58.62
N ARG A 674 -3.81 41.07 -57.93
CA ARG A 674 -4.29 42.40 -57.47
C ARG A 674 -5.74 42.34 -56.95
N PRO A 675 -6.14 43.23 -56.04
CA PRO A 675 -5.53 43.65 -54.78
C PRO A 675 -6.19 42.99 -53.56
#